data_AF-A0A8S9UCE0-F1
#
_entry.id   AF-A0A8S9UCE0-F1
#
_cell.length_a   1.000
_cell.length_b   1.000
_cell.length_c   1.000
_cell.angle_alpha   90.00
_cell.angle_beta   90.00
_cell.angle_gamma   90.00
#
_symmetry.space_group_name_H-M   'P 1'
#
loop_
_entity.id
_entity.type
_entity.pdbx_description
1 polymer ?
#
loop_
_entity_poly.entity_id
_entity_poly.type
_entity_poly.pdbx_seq_one_letter_code
_entity_poly.pdbx_strand_id
1 'polypeptide(L)'
;MKRKELLSLCEELIKSFDPAKTTVDAHATEELGGLSSTSDQQFLQQVLYGSYRYRELLRPMLSLFLDSHSSQVSRTDYTKFLIMGYLAMFRLEELGTTAFAGLALALQPTSMHTFLSYLFNPEELKGTLHDQWTRVLDTDFVETQIIDKMLSFKPEIDKLLSQLHTKAFGRAASPDVTACSTSSKKLTVPVAPNITQPKPRKAAEPIRIPREVKANPVPASLNKLSLAELQAQQEARKERMKVQVASKYDSADEFQFATAARGSNLEAVREQIERERDAALHFDFKAKPVPHTNTSAAEVKLTAAAILREDALFKRKQEHEAAVIRAYESELRDPLEFYRWQANMQQQDEENYRREVETRRLEMVQAQFDAMEAARQAKLENREVAIEMKTQAKTRAVEREKEENELVEKYRHLTEDVKRVRDTAPREAEAQVREENARQRDALLEFLATERDRKAQQDAKERAAREDLIRQIRALDKVHREHVAVFDPTETAQLGLLEEMSLAELRERLRVRSEDQKRWEESRRDTILTDKQEKSADLLDKATSAARRRRATASANAAARSKKKALAAARVMEEQATRRKNNLELAEKLKRQRDERTQQTEKLRSESEELTTRRRFLGAAKNMLEENHFDQLKCGFERQAKNRQNTHQVESITMENVRAQEHRMNADYRERQRRAKQDEDKERNSLYARAKEDARRRNREEDETLRALVRHEQQRFAHARGTLQARNMYATNQTQNMTTQARLLSATRTKLQPKISIKNPRRNQDEQPQVT
;
A
#
# COMPACT_ATOMS: atom_id res chain seq x y z
N MET A 1 58.05 -23.46 6.29
CA MET A 1 57.26 -22.24 6.00
C MET A 1 55.89 -22.31 6.68
N LYS A 2 55.09 -21.22 6.75
CA LYS A 2 53.67 -21.37 7.17
C LYS A 2 52.91 -22.17 6.11
N ARG A 3 51.94 -23.00 6.52
CA ARG A 3 51.16 -23.87 5.61
C ARG A 3 50.51 -23.12 4.44
N LYS A 4 50.03 -21.89 4.68
CA LYS A 4 49.43 -21.04 3.65
C LYS A 4 50.45 -20.54 2.62
N GLU A 5 51.66 -20.18 3.06
CA GLU A 5 52.75 -19.74 2.19
C GLU A 5 53.29 -20.91 1.35
N LEU A 6 53.38 -22.10 1.96
CA LEU A 6 53.78 -23.32 1.26
C LEU A 6 52.82 -23.65 0.10
N LEU A 7 51.51 -23.55 0.34
CA LEU A 7 50.49 -23.80 -0.69
C LEU A 7 50.46 -22.71 -1.77
N SER A 8 50.75 -21.45 -1.45
CA SER A 8 50.84 -20.41 -2.48
C SER A 8 52.04 -20.63 -3.40
N LEU A 9 53.18 -21.05 -2.84
CA LEU A 9 54.35 -21.43 -3.64
C LEU A 9 54.06 -22.66 -4.53
N CYS A 10 53.32 -23.66 -4.04
CA CYS A 10 52.86 -24.77 -4.89
C CYS A 10 52.00 -24.26 -6.06
N GLU A 11 51.10 -23.31 -5.80
CA GLU A 11 50.21 -22.75 -6.82
C GLU A 11 50.98 -21.95 -7.86
N GLU A 12 51.94 -21.13 -7.44
CA GLU A 12 52.83 -20.37 -8.33
C GLU A 12 53.68 -21.31 -9.19
N LEU A 13 54.30 -22.32 -8.57
CA LEU A 13 55.15 -23.30 -9.26
C LEU A 13 54.38 -24.11 -10.33
N ILE A 14 53.12 -24.48 -10.07
CA ILE A 14 52.32 -25.19 -11.08
C ILE A 14 51.88 -24.24 -12.20
N LYS A 15 51.62 -22.96 -11.91
CA LYS A 15 51.18 -21.96 -12.91
C LYS A 15 52.33 -21.46 -13.79
N SER A 16 53.54 -21.36 -13.27
CA SER A 16 54.73 -20.92 -14.02
C SER A 16 55.24 -21.99 -14.98
N PHE A 17 54.90 -23.27 -14.73
CA PHE A 17 55.36 -24.38 -15.55
C PHE A 17 54.73 -24.38 -16.95
N ASP A 18 55.58 -24.26 -17.98
CA ASP A 18 55.22 -24.34 -19.39
C ASP A 18 55.89 -25.55 -20.06
N PRO A 19 55.14 -26.62 -20.38
CA PRO A 19 55.72 -27.86 -20.91
C PRO A 19 56.33 -27.70 -22.32
N ALA A 20 56.07 -26.59 -23.02
CA ALA A 20 56.68 -26.31 -24.32
C ALA A 20 58.08 -25.69 -24.20
N LYS A 21 58.45 -25.16 -23.02
CA LYS A 21 59.70 -24.42 -22.81
C LYS A 21 60.72 -25.18 -21.98
N THR A 22 60.29 -25.83 -20.89
CA THR A 22 61.19 -26.47 -19.93
C THR A 22 60.67 -27.85 -19.53
N THR A 23 61.58 -28.74 -19.14
CA THR A 23 61.21 -30.01 -18.53
C THR A 23 60.76 -29.79 -17.08
N VAL A 24 59.92 -30.69 -16.55
CA VAL A 24 59.38 -30.57 -15.19
C VAL A 24 60.51 -30.50 -14.15
N ASP A 25 61.55 -31.33 -14.32
CA ASP A 25 62.70 -31.37 -13.42
C ASP A 25 63.52 -30.06 -13.49
N ALA A 26 63.79 -29.56 -14.71
CA ALA A 26 64.54 -28.32 -14.89
C ALA A 26 63.82 -27.13 -14.25
N HIS A 27 62.51 -27.00 -14.50
CA HIS A 27 61.67 -25.96 -13.91
C HIS A 27 61.65 -26.05 -12.38
N ALA A 28 61.54 -27.27 -11.82
CA ALA A 28 61.59 -27.46 -10.38
C ALA A 28 62.94 -27.04 -9.78
N THR A 29 64.06 -27.32 -10.45
CA THR A 29 65.39 -26.94 -9.97
C THR A 29 65.66 -25.44 -10.05
N GLU A 30 65.19 -24.76 -11.11
CA GLU A 30 65.38 -23.32 -11.31
C GLU A 30 64.60 -22.51 -10.28
N GLU A 31 63.31 -22.81 -10.11
CA GLU A 31 62.42 -22.04 -9.22
C GLU A 31 62.65 -22.34 -7.73
N LEU A 32 63.11 -23.55 -7.40
CA LEU A 32 63.31 -23.97 -6.00
C LEU A 32 64.75 -23.79 -5.49
N GLY A 33 65.70 -23.41 -6.34
CA GLY A 33 67.11 -23.25 -5.98
C GLY A 33 67.38 -22.23 -4.87
N GLY A 34 66.44 -21.32 -4.59
CA GLY A 34 66.56 -20.29 -3.54
C GLY A 34 66.02 -20.67 -2.16
N LEU A 35 65.40 -21.83 -1.98
CA LEU A 35 64.79 -22.21 -0.70
C LEU A 35 65.79 -22.91 0.24
N SER A 36 65.93 -22.41 1.47
CA SER A 36 66.88 -22.97 2.46
C SER A 36 66.43 -24.25 3.15
N SER A 37 65.14 -24.62 3.05
CA SER A 37 64.56 -25.80 3.71
C SER A 37 64.45 -26.97 2.75
N THR A 38 65.25 -28.02 2.97
CA THR A 38 65.26 -29.24 2.13
C THR A 38 63.94 -30.01 2.19
N SER A 39 63.24 -30.01 3.34
CA SER A 39 61.94 -30.67 3.47
C SER A 39 60.83 -29.96 2.69
N ASP A 40 60.82 -28.62 2.72
CA ASP A 40 59.81 -27.82 2.00
C ASP A 40 60.05 -27.92 0.49
N GLN A 41 61.32 -27.95 0.06
CA GLN A 41 61.71 -28.16 -1.33
C GLN A 41 61.26 -29.53 -1.86
N GLN A 42 61.50 -30.60 -1.09
CA GLN A 42 61.05 -31.94 -1.48
C GLN A 42 59.52 -32.02 -1.57
N PHE A 43 58.80 -31.40 -0.64
CA PHE A 43 57.33 -31.34 -0.71
C PHE A 43 56.87 -30.61 -1.98
N LEU A 44 57.44 -29.46 -2.30
CA LEU A 44 57.11 -28.67 -3.49
C LEU A 44 57.37 -29.46 -4.79
N GLN A 45 58.53 -30.13 -4.88
CA GLN A 45 58.86 -31.02 -6.00
C GLN A 45 57.85 -32.16 -6.13
N GLN A 46 57.52 -32.82 -5.03
CA GLN A 46 56.57 -33.95 -5.03
C GLN A 46 55.15 -33.53 -5.44
N VAL A 47 54.71 -32.32 -5.07
CA VAL A 47 53.42 -31.78 -5.49
C VAL A 47 53.43 -31.42 -6.98
N LEU A 48 54.49 -30.77 -7.47
CA LEU A 48 54.63 -30.46 -8.89
C LEU A 48 54.63 -31.74 -9.73
N TYR A 49 55.51 -32.70 -9.41
CA TYR A 49 55.62 -33.96 -10.14
C TYR A 49 54.34 -34.77 -10.08
N GLY A 50 53.70 -34.82 -8.91
CA GLY A 50 52.42 -35.51 -8.72
C GLY A 50 51.27 -34.90 -9.53
N SER A 51 51.14 -33.58 -9.50
CA SER A 51 50.12 -32.85 -10.25
C SER A 51 50.27 -33.00 -11.77
N TYR A 52 51.51 -33.13 -12.26
CA TYR A 52 51.80 -33.38 -13.67
C TYR A 52 51.61 -34.85 -14.06
N ARG A 53 52.11 -35.79 -13.24
CA ARG A 53 52.04 -37.24 -13.49
C ARG A 53 50.61 -37.76 -13.50
N TYR A 54 49.79 -37.37 -12.52
CA TYR A 54 48.41 -37.86 -12.37
C TYR A 54 47.37 -36.93 -12.99
N ARG A 55 47.79 -36.08 -13.91
CA ARG A 55 46.95 -35.04 -14.52
C ARG A 55 45.74 -35.60 -15.27
N GLU A 56 45.89 -36.76 -15.90
CA GLU A 56 44.83 -37.42 -16.66
C GLU A 56 43.72 -38.01 -15.75
N LEU A 57 43.99 -38.22 -14.46
CA LEU A 57 42.98 -38.61 -13.46
C LEU A 57 42.38 -37.39 -12.75
N LEU A 58 43.23 -36.40 -12.45
CA LEU A 58 42.85 -35.19 -11.74
C LEU A 58 42.00 -34.25 -12.60
N ARG A 59 42.31 -34.07 -13.89
CA ARG A 59 41.60 -33.13 -14.77
C ARG A 59 40.12 -33.49 -14.97
N PRO A 60 39.76 -34.74 -15.33
CA PRO A 60 38.35 -35.11 -15.49
C PRO A 60 37.56 -34.96 -14.19
N MET A 61 38.15 -35.40 -13.06
CA MET A 61 37.55 -35.27 -11.73
C MET A 61 37.26 -33.80 -11.38
N LEU A 62 38.22 -32.90 -11.62
CA LEU A 62 38.04 -31.48 -11.35
C LEU A 62 37.07 -30.80 -12.32
N SER A 63 37.01 -31.23 -13.59
CA SER A 63 36.01 -30.71 -14.54
C SER A 63 34.61 -31.05 -14.06
N LEU A 64 34.36 -32.31 -13.71
CA LEU A 64 33.07 -32.76 -13.19
C LEU A 64 32.69 -32.03 -11.88
N PHE A 65 33.65 -31.85 -10.98
CA PHE A 65 33.45 -31.09 -9.74
C PHE A 65 33.08 -29.63 -10.00
N LEU A 66 33.84 -28.92 -10.84
CA LEU A 66 33.62 -27.50 -11.09
C LEU A 66 32.36 -27.23 -11.91
N ASP A 67 31.94 -28.19 -12.74
CA ASP A 67 30.70 -28.09 -13.51
C ASP A 67 29.48 -28.39 -12.63
N SER A 68 29.56 -29.37 -11.72
CA SER A 68 28.49 -29.68 -10.75
C SER A 68 28.34 -28.63 -9.64
N HIS A 69 29.44 -28.00 -9.22
CA HIS A 69 29.46 -27.04 -8.10
C HIS A 69 29.81 -25.61 -8.53
N SER A 70 29.48 -25.23 -9.78
CA SER A 70 29.85 -23.93 -10.37
C SER A 70 29.29 -22.71 -9.62
N SER A 71 28.23 -22.89 -8.83
CA SER A 71 27.60 -21.84 -8.02
C SER A 71 28.29 -21.62 -6.66
N GLN A 72 28.95 -22.66 -6.13
CA GLN A 72 29.56 -22.63 -4.80
C GLN A 72 31.07 -22.38 -4.85
N VAL A 73 31.70 -22.69 -5.99
CA VAL A 73 33.16 -22.70 -6.14
C VAL A 73 33.60 -21.96 -7.40
N SER A 74 34.68 -21.19 -7.29
CA SER A 74 35.27 -20.45 -8.41
C SER A 74 36.27 -21.30 -9.19
N ARG A 75 36.26 -21.17 -10.53
CA ARG A 75 37.28 -21.74 -11.42
C ARG A 75 38.68 -21.14 -11.20
N THR A 76 38.79 -19.98 -10.57
CA THR A 76 40.08 -19.38 -10.20
C THR A 76 40.88 -20.24 -9.23
N ASP A 77 40.20 -21.04 -8.43
CA ASP A 77 40.81 -21.91 -7.42
C ASP A 77 41.17 -23.31 -7.97
N TYR A 78 41.09 -23.51 -9.30
CA TYR A 78 41.39 -24.77 -9.97
C TYR A 78 42.72 -25.39 -9.51
N THR A 79 43.81 -24.62 -9.48
CA THR A 79 45.13 -25.11 -9.08
C THR A 79 45.16 -25.56 -7.63
N LYS A 80 44.37 -24.93 -6.74
CA LYS A 80 44.28 -25.32 -5.33
C LYS A 80 43.57 -26.66 -5.20
N PHE A 81 42.48 -26.87 -5.92
CA PHE A 81 41.79 -28.17 -5.95
C PHE A 81 42.62 -29.26 -6.60
N LEU A 82 43.45 -28.93 -7.60
CA LEU A 82 44.41 -29.85 -8.19
C LEU A 82 45.43 -30.34 -7.15
N ILE A 83 46.03 -29.42 -6.40
CA ILE A 83 46.99 -29.75 -5.34
C ILE A 83 46.29 -30.59 -4.25
N MET A 84 45.14 -30.13 -3.76
CA MET A 84 44.41 -30.82 -2.69
C MET A 84 43.88 -32.19 -3.13
N GLY A 85 43.43 -32.34 -4.37
CA GLY A 85 42.99 -33.60 -4.95
C GLY A 85 44.15 -34.60 -5.09
N TYR A 86 45.31 -34.15 -5.56
CA TYR A 86 46.51 -35.00 -5.59
C TYR A 86 46.90 -35.48 -4.19
N LEU A 87 46.95 -34.56 -3.22
CA LEU A 87 47.29 -34.90 -1.84
C LEU A 87 46.28 -35.86 -1.22
N ALA A 88 44.98 -35.66 -1.47
CA ALA A 88 43.92 -36.51 -0.94
C ALA A 88 43.90 -37.92 -1.54
N MET A 89 44.14 -38.05 -2.85
CA MET A 89 44.07 -39.35 -3.53
C MET A 89 45.34 -40.18 -3.35
N PHE A 90 46.52 -39.56 -3.42
CA PHE A 90 47.78 -40.32 -3.52
C PHE A 90 48.70 -40.16 -2.32
N ARG A 91 48.57 -39.10 -1.51
CA ARG A 91 49.51 -38.80 -0.42
C ARG A 91 48.88 -38.74 0.96
N LEU A 92 47.59 -39.04 1.09
CA LEU A 92 46.88 -38.94 2.36
C LEU A 92 47.42 -39.95 3.40
N GLU A 93 47.78 -41.14 2.95
CA GLU A 93 48.38 -42.20 3.76
C GLU A 93 49.78 -41.80 4.28
N GLU A 94 50.63 -41.25 3.42
CA GLU A 94 51.99 -40.84 3.78
C GLU A 94 52.05 -39.53 4.58
N LEU A 95 51.18 -38.57 4.25
CA LEU A 95 51.13 -37.27 4.91
C LEU A 95 50.43 -37.35 6.28
N GLY A 96 49.48 -38.28 6.41
CA GLY A 96 48.58 -38.38 7.54
C GLY A 96 47.48 -37.32 7.53
N THR A 97 46.36 -37.66 8.13
CA THR A 97 45.15 -36.83 8.14
C THR A 97 45.29 -35.54 8.95
N THR A 98 46.16 -35.51 9.96
CA THR A 98 46.40 -34.32 10.78
C THR A 98 47.16 -33.23 10.01
N ALA A 99 48.18 -33.60 9.25
CA ALA A 99 48.93 -32.67 8.41
C ALA A 99 48.08 -32.22 7.21
N PHE A 100 47.33 -33.14 6.58
CA PHE A 100 46.36 -32.82 5.53
C PHE A 100 45.27 -31.85 6.02
N ALA A 101 44.68 -32.11 7.20
CA ALA A 101 43.72 -31.20 7.84
C ALA A 101 44.33 -29.81 8.06
N GLY A 102 45.59 -29.75 8.49
CA GLY A 102 46.33 -28.51 8.63
C GLY A 102 46.47 -27.71 7.33
N LEU A 103 46.64 -28.38 6.18
CA LEU A 103 46.70 -27.77 4.85
C LEU A 103 45.31 -27.30 4.38
N ALA A 104 44.29 -28.16 4.52
CA ALA A 104 42.90 -27.84 4.15
C ALA A 104 42.36 -26.64 4.94
N LEU A 105 42.64 -26.57 6.26
CA LEU A 105 42.22 -25.46 7.12
C LEU A 105 42.95 -24.13 6.83
N ALA A 106 44.10 -24.17 6.16
CA ALA A 106 44.85 -22.98 5.76
C ALA A 106 44.25 -22.31 4.51
N LEU A 107 43.49 -23.06 3.71
CA LEU A 107 42.74 -22.58 2.55
C LEU A 107 41.34 -22.06 2.94
N GLN A 108 40.57 -21.58 1.96
CA GLN A 108 39.23 -21.05 2.18
C GLN A 108 38.26 -22.16 2.65
N PRO A 109 37.63 -22.03 3.84
CA PRO A 109 36.85 -23.11 4.45
C PRO A 109 35.64 -23.57 3.63
N THR A 110 34.88 -22.63 3.03
CA THR A 110 33.67 -22.94 2.28
C THR A 110 33.96 -23.79 1.04
N SER A 111 34.92 -23.38 0.23
CA SER A 111 35.31 -24.10 -0.99
C SER A 111 35.95 -25.45 -0.69
N MET A 112 36.75 -25.55 0.38
CA MET A 112 37.35 -26.83 0.79
C MET A 112 36.32 -27.79 1.35
N HIS A 113 35.32 -27.28 2.09
CA HIS A 113 34.20 -28.10 2.56
C HIS A 113 33.45 -28.72 1.39
N THR A 114 33.05 -27.92 0.39
CA THR A 114 32.36 -28.41 -0.82
C THR A 114 33.22 -29.43 -1.58
N PHE A 115 34.51 -29.14 -1.76
CA PHE A 115 35.42 -30.03 -2.50
C PHE A 115 35.66 -31.38 -1.81
N LEU A 116 35.98 -31.38 -0.51
CA LEU A 116 36.22 -32.62 0.22
C LEU A 116 34.93 -33.42 0.41
N SER A 117 33.77 -32.75 0.53
CA SER A 117 32.46 -33.41 0.56
C SER A 117 32.19 -34.17 -0.75
N TYR A 118 32.48 -33.55 -1.90
CA TYR A 118 32.38 -34.20 -3.20
C TYR A 118 33.38 -35.35 -3.36
N LEU A 119 34.65 -35.12 -3.03
CA LEU A 119 35.73 -36.08 -3.26
C LEU A 119 35.60 -37.37 -2.42
N PHE A 120 34.99 -37.29 -1.22
CA PHE A 120 34.77 -38.44 -0.32
C PHE A 120 33.30 -38.89 -0.27
N ASN A 121 32.51 -38.55 -1.29
CA ASN A 121 31.16 -39.07 -1.46
C ASN A 121 31.22 -40.47 -2.09
N PRO A 122 30.72 -41.54 -1.42
CA PRO A 122 30.79 -42.90 -1.95
C PRO A 122 30.04 -43.07 -3.27
N GLU A 123 28.93 -42.34 -3.47
CA GLU A 123 28.13 -42.42 -4.70
C GLU A 123 28.88 -41.84 -5.91
N GLU A 124 29.55 -40.70 -5.74
CA GLU A 124 30.33 -40.07 -6.81
C GLU A 124 31.62 -40.84 -7.10
N LEU A 125 32.28 -41.36 -6.05
CA LEU A 125 33.49 -42.17 -6.18
C LEU A 125 33.24 -43.47 -6.94
N LYS A 126 32.16 -44.19 -6.63
CA LYS A 126 31.82 -45.47 -7.27
C LYS A 126 31.02 -45.32 -8.56
N GLY A 127 30.44 -44.15 -8.81
CA GLY A 127 29.70 -43.85 -10.04
C GLY A 127 30.55 -43.10 -11.05
N THR A 128 30.38 -41.79 -11.11
CA THR A 128 30.91 -40.95 -12.19
C THR A 128 32.45 -40.91 -12.22
N LEU A 129 33.11 -40.92 -11.06
CA LEU A 129 34.58 -40.86 -10.98
C LEU A 129 35.23 -42.20 -11.33
N HIS A 130 34.64 -43.31 -10.88
CA HIS A 130 35.07 -44.65 -11.25
C HIS A 130 35.09 -44.82 -12.77
N ASP A 131 34.02 -44.42 -13.48
CA ASP A 131 33.93 -44.52 -14.93
C ASP A 131 34.94 -43.65 -15.68
N GLN A 132 35.41 -42.54 -15.09
CA GLN A 132 36.46 -41.70 -15.68
C GLN A 132 37.85 -42.26 -15.42
N TRP A 133 38.11 -42.78 -14.21
CA TRP A 133 39.42 -43.30 -13.84
C TRP A 133 39.72 -44.65 -14.50
N THR A 134 38.71 -45.49 -14.70
CA THR A 134 38.83 -46.78 -15.41
C THR A 134 39.18 -46.64 -16.89
N ARG A 135 39.02 -45.45 -17.48
CA ARG A 135 39.49 -45.15 -18.84
C ARG A 135 41.00 -45.02 -18.94
N VAL A 136 41.66 -44.73 -17.81
CA VAL A 136 43.09 -44.44 -17.73
C VAL A 136 43.85 -45.55 -16.99
N LEU A 137 43.25 -46.14 -15.96
CA LEU A 137 43.83 -47.19 -15.13
C LEU A 137 42.92 -48.43 -15.08
N ASP A 138 43.48 -49.58 -14.75
CA ASP A 138 42.73 -50.84 -14.62
C ASP A 138 41.67 -50.74 -13.52
N THR A 139 40.53 -51.40 -13.72
CA THR A 139 39.38 -51.44 -12.79
C THR A 139 39.80 -51.85 -11.39
N ASP A 140 40.52 -52.95 -11.28
CA ASP A 140 40.93 -53.53 -10.00
C ASP A 140 41.86 -52.58 -9.24
N PHE A 141 42.70 -51.84 -9.97
CA PHE A 141 43.61 -50.86 -9.38
C PHE A 141 42.83 -49.63 -8.87
N VAL A 142 41.88 -49.12 -9.65
CA VAL A 142 41.06 -47.96 -9.26
C VAL A 142 40.22 -48.28 -8.02
N GLU A 143 39.58 -49.45 -7.99
CA GLU A 143 38.76 -49.86 -6.84
C GLU A 143 39.62 -50.06 -5.59
N THR A 144 40.66 -50.90 -5.68
CA THR A 144 41.43 -51.32 -4.48
C THR A 144 42.45 -50.29 -3.99
N GLN A 145 43.15 -49.60 -4.91
CA GLN A 145 44.26 -48.71 -4.54
C GLN A 145 43.85 -47.24 -4.42
N ILE A 146 42.77 -46.82 -5.07
CA ILE A 146 42.31 -45.42 -5.01
C ILE A 146 41.04 -45.33 -4.17
N ILE A 147 39.94 -45.94 -4.62
CA ILE A 147 38.61 -45.75 -4.00
C ILE A 147 38.59 -46.33 -2.58
N ASP A 148 38.97 -47.60 -2.38
CA ASP A 148 38.92 -48.24 -1.07
C ASP A 148 39.84 -47.54 -0.05
N LYS A 149 41.03 -47.11 -0.49
CA LYS A 149 41.94 -46.31 0.35
C LYS A 149 41.36 -44.95 0.70
N MET A 150 40.70 -44.27 -0.22
CA MET A 150 40.04 -43.00 0.09
C MET A 150 38.88 -43.21 1.08
N LEU A 151 38.09 -44.27 0.89
CA LEU A 151 37.00 -44.61 1.78
C LEU A 151 37.47 -45.00 3.18
N SER A 152 38.66 -45.60 3.34
CA SER A 152 39.21 -45.88 4.67
C SER A 152 39.52 -44.63 5.48
N PHE A 153 39.85 -43.51 4.82
CA PHE A 153 40.07 -42.21 5.48
C PHE A 153 38.81 -41.37 5.66
N LYS A 154 37.66 -41.80 5.13
CA LYS A 154 36.37 -41.11 5.26
C LYS A 154 36.01 -40.67 6.69
N PRO A 155 36.10 -41.51 7.74
CA PRO A 155 35.70 -41.09 9.09
C PRO A 155 36.56 -39.95 9.65
N GLU A 156 37.83 -39.87 9.25
CA GLU A 156 38.72 -38.79 9.66
C GLU A 156 38.48 -37.52 8.85
N ILE A 157 38.15 -37.67 7.56
CA ILE A 157 37.75 -36.56 6.70
C ILE A 157 36.39 -36.00 7.10
N ASP A 158 35.42 -36.81 7.54
CA ASP A 158 34.13 -36.33 8.04
C ASP A 158 34.29 -35.46 9.30
N LYS A 159 35.27 -35.76 10.16
CA LYS A 159 35.67 -34.89 11.29
C LYS A 159 36.26 -33.56 10.78
N LEU A 160 37.11 -33.60 9.76
CA LEU A 160 37.65 -32.40 9.12
C LEU A 160 36.56 -31.58 8.43
N LEU A 161 35.60 -32.20 7.76
CA LEU A 161 34.43 -31.55 7.17
C LEU A 161 33.60 -30.86 8.25
N SER A 162 33.38 -31.48 9.40
CA SER A 162 32.71 -30.84 10.54
C SER A 162 33.48 -29.60 11.05
N GLN A 163 34.81 -29.66 11.11
CA GLN A 163 35.66 -28.52 11.46
C GLN A 163 35.62 -27.41 10.40
N LEU A 164 35.60 -27.76 9.11
CA LEU A 164 35.49 -26.80 8.02
C LEU A 164 34.09 -26.18 7.97
N HIS A 165 33.04 -26.96 8.22
CA HIS A 165 31.66 -26.51 8.30
C HIS A 165 31.48 -25.52 9.46
N THR A 166 31.97 -25.84 10.66
CA THR A 166 31.96 -24.90 11.79
C THR A 166 32.78 -23.64 11.51
N LYS A 167 33.91 -23.74 10.80
CA LYS A 167 34.71 -22.56 10.43
C LYS A 167 34.07 -21.71 9.31
N ALA A 168 33.32 -22.33 8.40
CA ALA A 168 32.67 -21.69 7.26
C ALA A 168 31.29 -21.09 7.63
N PHE A 169 30.51 -21.81 8.43
CA PHE A 169 29.09 -21.53 8.71
C PHE A 169 28.76 -21.38 10.19
N GLY A 170 29.70 -21.69 11.11
CA GLY A 170 29.49 -21.78 12.56
C GLY A 170 29.26 -20.46 13.30
N ARG A 171 28.51 -19.54 12.69
CA ARG A 171 27.74 -18.51 13.40
C ARG A 171 26.22 -18.70 13.31
N ALA A 172 25.74 -19.73 12.61
CA ALA A 172 24.32 -20.04 12.53
C ALA A 172 24.11 -21.57 12.56
N ALA A 173 23.32 -22.06 13.52
CA ALA A 173 22.98 -23.47 13.80
C ALA A 173 24.15 -24.29 14.40
N SER A 174 24.15 -24.63 15.70
CA SER A 174 23.08 -25.33 16.42
C SER A 174 23.19 -25.10 17.94
N PRO A 175 22.09 -25.10 18.71
CA PRO A 175 22.12 -25.39 20.12
C PRO A 175 22.32 -26.91 20.33
N ASP A 176 22.98 -27.27 21.43
CA ASP A 176 23.17 -28.62 21.97
C ASP A 176 24.08 -29.58 21.16
N VAL A 177 25.31 -29.77 21.65
CA VAL A 177 25.80 -31.01 22.29
C VAL A 177 27.21 -30.75 22.85
N THR A 178 27.44 -31.27 24.04
CA THR A 178 28.55 -31.05 24.97
C THR A 178 29.88 -31.75 24.61
N ALA A 179 30.96 -31.07 25.01
CA ALA A 179 32.25 -31.57 25.50
C ALA A 179 33.35 -31.98 24.50
N CYS A 180 34.32 -31.07 24.29
CA CYS A 180 35.73 -31.41 24.48
C CYS A 180 36.51 -30.16 24.93
N SER A 181 37.25 -30.30 26.02
CA SER A 181 37.88 -29.24 26.82
C SER A 181 39.10 -28.62 26.14
N THR A 182 38.99 -27.36 25.76
CA THR A 182 40.13 -26.44 25.71
C THR A 182 39.83 -25.29 26.64
N SER A 183 40.75 -24.98 27.55
CA SER A 183 40.63 -24.00 28.63
C SER A 183 39.97 -22.70 28.18
N SER A 184 38.65 -22.62 28.32
CA SER A 184 37.91 -21.38 28.13
C SER A 184 38.35 -20.45 29.25
N LYS A 185 39.10 -19.40 28.90
CA LYS A 185 39.09 -18.18 29.72
C LYS A 185 37.63 -17.87 30.03
N LYS A 186 37.30 -17.65 31.30
CA LYS A 186 35.92 -17.34 31.74
C LYS A 186 35.35 -16.31 30.77
N LEU A 187 34.22 -16.62 30.15
CA LEU A 187 33.51 -15.69 29.28
C LEU A 187 33.28 -14.41 30.09
N THR A 188 33.81 -13.29 29.62
CA THR A 188 33.56 -11.98 30.21
C THR A 188 32.06 -11.72 30.10
N VAL A 189 31.34 -11.79 31.22
CA VAL A 189 30.03 -11.17 31.32
C VAL A 189 30.27 -9.67 31.10
N PRO A 190 29.61 -9.01 30.13
CA PRO A 190 29.69 -7.57 30.03
C PRO A 190 29.04 -6.98 31.28
N VAL A 191 29.84 -6.69 32.29
CA VAL A 191 29.47 -5.75 33.34
C VAL A 191 29.34 -4.42 32.61
N ALA A 192 28.11 -3.94 32.48
CA ALA A 192 27.87 -2.62 31.93
C ALA A 192 28.77 -1.64 32.69
N PRO A 193 29.56 -0.80 31.99
CA PRO A 193 30.31 0.24 32.67
C PRO A 193 29.31 1.07 33.48
N ASN A 194 29.71 1.56 34.65
CA ASN A 194 29.00 2.66 35.30
C ASN A 194 29.20 3.93 34.45
N ILE A 195 28.63 3.92 33.25
CA ILE A 195 28.30 5.10 32.48
C ILE A 195 27.10 5.67 33.22
N THR A 196 27.34 6.76 33.94
CA THR A 196 26.30 7.74 34.21
C THR A 196 25.38 7.79 33.01
N GLN A 197 24.12 7.37 33.16
CA GLN A 197 23.18 7.38 32.03
C GLN A 197 23.32 8.75 31.37
N PRO A 198 23.69 8.83 30.07
CA PRO A 198 23.72 10.11 29.42
C PRO A 198 22.31 10.66 29.55
N LYS A 199 22.20 11.80 30.23
CA LYS A 199 20.93 12.49 30.49
C LYS A 199 20.12 12.40 29.20
N PRO A 200 18.89 11.85 29.22
CA PRO A 200 18.12 11.62 28.00
C PRO A 200 18.19 12.90 27.18
N ARG A 201 18.54 12.79 25.88
CA ARG A 201 18.61 13.98 25.02
C ARG A 201 17.30 14.70 25.20
N LYS A 202 17.33 15.85 25.90
CA LYS A 202 16.22 16.78 25.88
C LYS A 202 15.95 16.98 24.40
N ALA A 203 14.74 16.65 23.94
CA ALA A 203 14.29 17.22 22.68
C ALA A 203 14.69 18.69 22.73
N ALA A 204 15.37 19.20 21.70
CA ALA A 204 15.76 20.60 21.69
C ALA A 204 14.50 21.38 22.06
N GLU A 205 14.51 22.05 23.21
CA GLU A 205 13.38 22.86 23.62
C GLU A 205 13.14 23.76 22.41
N PRO A 206 11.93 23.74 21.82
CA PRO A 206 11.67 24.47 20.60
C PRO A 206 12.20 25.86 20.84
N ILE A 207 13.14 26.32 19.99
CA ILE A 207 13.82 27.60 20.18
C ILE A 207 12.72 28.58 20.53
N ARG A 208 12.69 29.03 21.80
CA ARG A 208 11.83 30.13 22.17
C ARG A 208 12.43 31.28 21.40
N ILE A 209 11.93 31.49 20.18
CA ILE A 209 12.08 32.74 19.46
C ILE A 209 11.70 33.76 20.53
N PRO A 210 12.64 34.61 21.00
CA PRO A 210 12.26 35.65 21.93
C PRO A 210 11.17 36.43 21.22
N ARG A 211 9.93 36.31 21.71
CA ARG A 211 8.84 37.20 21.33
C ARG A 211 9.10 38.54 22.01
N GLU A 212 10.28 39.10 21.77
CA GLU A 212 10.42 40.54 21.81
C GLU A 212 9.68 41.02 20.57
N VAL A 213 8.41 41.37 20.77
CA VAL A 213 7.73 42.25 19.84
C VAL A 213 8.50 43.56 19.90
N LYS A 214 9.53 43.69 19.07
CA LYS A 214 10.05 45.00 18.69
C LYS A 214 8.95 45.63 17.84
N ALA A 215 7.97 46.21 18.52
CA ALA A 215 7.03 47.09 17.88
C ALA A 215 7.87 48.28 17.39
N ASN A 216 8.14 48.31 16.09
CA ASN A 216 8.52 49.57 15.47
C ASN A 216 7.42 50.57 15.85
N PRO A 217 7.75 51.74 16.41
CA PRO A 217 6.73 52.72 16.72
C PRO A 217 5.91 52.95 15.45
N VAL A 218 4.59 52.92 15.60
CA VAL A 218 3.67 53.13 14.47
C VAL A 218 4.14 54.41 13.76
N PRO A 219 4.54 54.34 12.48
CA PRO A 219 5.03 55.52 11.79
C PRO A 219 3.96 56.60 11.89
N ALA A 220 4.33 57.83 12.22
CA ALA A 220 3.39 58.92 12.47
C ALA A 220 2.48 59.25 11.26
N SER A 221 2.68 58.59 10.12
CA SER A 221 1.84 58.62 8.93
C SER A 221 0.63 57.68 8.97
N LEU A 222 0.55 56.74 9.92
CA LEU A 222 -0.46 55.67 9.91
C LEU A 222 -1.90 56.16 10.22
N ASN A 223 -2.04 57.40 10.72
CA ASN A 223 -3.34 58.05 10.99
C ASN A 223 -3.49 59.43 10.31
N LYS A 224 -2.65 59.77 9.32
CA LYS A 224 -2.73 61.07 8.62
C LYS A 224 -3.62 61.06 7.38
N LEU A 225 -3.95 59.88 6.86
CA LEU A 225 -4.68 59.72 5.60
C LEU A 225 -6.04 59.07 5.89
N SER A 226 -7.10 59.80 5.57
CA SER A 226 -8.47 59.29 5.68
C SER A 226 -8.75 58.20 4.63
N LEU A 227 -9.75 57.36 4.86
CA LEU A 227 -10.18 56.33 3.88
C LEU A 227 -10.49 56.94 2.51
N ALA A 228 -11.05 58.15 2.49
CA ALA A 228 -11.35 58.90 1.27
C ALA A 228 -10.07 59.30 0.51
N GLU A 229 -9.02 59.76 1.21
CA GLU A 229 -7.74 60.09 0.60
C GLU A 229 -6.98 58.85 0.10
N LEU A 230 -7.13 57.71 0.77
CA LEU A 230 -6.58 56.44 0.30
C LEU A 230 -7.30 55.93 -0.94
N GLN A 231 -8.61 56.09 -1.02
CA GLN A 231 -9.39 55.77 -2.22
C GLN A 231 -9.01 56.69 -3.38
N ALA A 232 -8.91 58.00 -3.15
CA ALA A 232 -8.46 58.96 -4.16
C ALA A 232 -7.02 58.66 -4.62
N GLN A 233 -6.11 58.28 -3.73
CA GLN A 233 -4.76 57.86 -4.09
C GLN A 233 -4.75 56.53 -4.87
N GLN A 234 -5.62 55.58 -4.53
CA GLN A 234 -5.76 54.33 -5.28
C GLN A 234 -6.34 54.57 -6.67
N GLU A 235 -7.32 55.45 -6.80
CA GLU A 235 -7.91 55.87 -8.08
C GLU A 235 -6.87 56.60 -8.93
N ALA A 236 -6.16 57.58 -8.37
CA ALA A 236 -5.06 58.25 -9.06
C ALA A 236 -3.93 57.29 -9.47
N ARG A 237 -3.65 56.24 -8.67
CA ARG A 237 -2.72 55.16 -9.05
C ARG A 237 -3.26 54.30 -10.18
N LYS A 238 -4.54 53.94 -10.13
CA LYS A 238 -5.20 53.17 -11.18
C LYS A 238 -5.25 53.96 -12.47
N GLU A 239 -5.55 55.25 -12.43
CA GLU A 239 -5.53 56.14 -13.58
C GLU A 239 -4.13 56.33 -14.13
N ARG A 240 -3.11 56.54 -13.28
CA ARG A 240 -1.71 56.56 -13.73
C ARG A 240 -1.28 55.24 -14.38
N MET A 241 -1.65 54.10 -13.80
CA MET A 241 -1.38 52.80 -14.44
C MET A 241 -2.18 52.64 -15.74
N LYS A 242 -3.43 53.10 -15.80
CA LYS A 242 -4.27 53.03 -16.99
C LYS A 242 -3.72 53.91 -18.11
N VAL A 243 -3.23 55.10 -17.79
CA VAL A 243 -2.53 56.00 -18.72
C VAL A 243 -1.18 55.41 -19.15
N GLN A 244 -0.39 54.82 -18.23
CA GLN A 244 0.85 54.13 -18.59
C GLN A 244 0.61 52.89 -19.45
N VAL A 245 -0.47 52.15 -19.21
CA VAL A 245 -0.87 50.98 -20.02
C VAL A 245 -1.38 51.44 -21.37
N ALA A 246 -2.23 52.48 -21.43
CA ALA A 246 -2.71 53.05 -22.68
C ALA A 246 -1.57 53.65 -23.53
N SER A 247 -0.59 54.32 -22.92
CA SER A 247 0.60 54.80 -23.63
C SER A 247 1.53 53.67 -24.07
N LYS A 248 1.42 52.48 -23.46
CA LYS A 248 2.22 51.29 -23.80
C LYS A 248 1.58 50.45 -24.91
N TYR A 249 0.30 50.67 -25.18
CA TYR A 249 -0.48 49.99 -26.22
C TYR A 249 -1.25 51.05 -27.02
N ASP A 250 -0.62 51.62 -28.05
CA ASP A 250 -1.32 52.47 -29.01
C ASP A 250 -2.32 51.61 -29.80
N SER A 251 -3.58 52.04 -29.90
CA SER A 251 -4.65 51.29 -30.57
C SER A 251 -4.46 51.11 -32.09
N ALA A 252 -3.39 51.68 -32.66
CA ALA A 252 -2.98 51.47 -34.04
C ALA A 252 -2.13 50.20 -34.24
N ASP A 253 -1.56 49.64 -33.16
CA ASP A 253 -0.83 48.37 -33.17
C ASP A 253 -1.77 47.20 -32.78
N GLU A 254 -2.73 46.89 -33.65
CA GLU A 254 -3.44 45.61 -33.60
C GLU A 254 -2.47 44.47 -33.92
N PHE A 255 -2.09 43.72 -32.88
CA PHE A 255 -1.20 42.56 -32.98
C PHE A 255 -1.85 41.44 -33.81
N GLN A 256 -1.43 41.30 -35.06
CA GLN A 256 -1.70 40.11 -35.87
C GLN A 256 -0.91 38.93 -35.26
N PHE A 257 -1.61 37.93 -34.73
CA PHE A 257 -0.98 36.76 -34.12
C PHE A 257 -0.06 36.03 -35.12
N ALA A 258 1.24 36.11 -34.90
CA ALA A 258 2.27 35.38 -35.66
C ALA A 258 2.18 33.84 -35.54
N THR A 259 1.19 33.30 -34.84
CA THR A 259 0.92 31.86 -34.73
C THR A 259 0.27 31.29 -35.99
N ALA A 260 -0.47 32.10 -36.75
CA ALA A 260 -1.10 31.66 -38.00
C ALA A 260 -0.14 31.65 -39.20
N ALA A 261 1.02 32.33 -39.10
CA ALA A 261 2.02 32.45 -40.17
C ALA A 261 3.35 31.74 -39.88
N ARG A 262 3.53 31.12 -38.71
CA ARG A 262 4.73 30.34 -38.36
C ARG A 262 4.50 28.85 -38.65
N GLY A 263 5.17 28.33 -39.67
CA GLY A 263 5.45 26.89 -39.75
C GLY A 263 6.12 26.46 -38.44
N SER A 264 5.70 25.34 -37.87
CA SER A 264 6.15 24.91 -36.54
C SER A 264 7.66 24.66 -36.53
N ASN A 265 8.44 25.54 -35.87
CA ASN A 265 9.87 25.31 -35.57
C ASN A 265 10.09 24.14 -34.58
N LEU A 266 9.06 23.37 -34.24
CA LEU A 266 9.15 22.22 -33.36
C LEU A 266 10.06 21.15 -33.96
N GLU A 267 10.04 20.94 -35.28
CA GLU A 267 10.95 20.01 -35.95
C GLU A 267 12.38 20.52 -35.92
N ALA A 268 12.61 21.82 -36.15
CA ALA A 268 13.94 22.41 -36.05
C ALA A 268 14.51 22.34 -34.63
N VAL A 269 13.68 22.55 -33.60
CA VAL A 269 14.07 22.41 -32.18
C VAL A 269 14.30 20.93 -31.83
N ARG A 270 13.50 20.02 -32.37
CA ARG A 270 13.67 18.58 -32.16
C ARG A 270 14.95 18.06 -32.81
N GLU A 271 15.25 18.51 -34.03
CA GLU A 271 16.53 18.25 -34.70
C GLU A 271 17.70 18.87 -33.94
N GLN A 272 17.55 20.06 -33.36
CA GLN A 272 18.60 20.65 -32.52
C GLN A 272 18.88 19.81 -31.28
N ILE A 273 17.84 19.34 -30.59
CA ILE A 273 17.98 18.47 -29.40
C ILE A 273 18.54 17.09 -29.78
N GLU A 274 18.15 16.52 -30.92
CA GLU A 274 18.74 15.30 -31.45
C GLU A 274 20.21 15.50 -31.81
N ARG A 275 20.56 16.59 -32.48
CA ARG A 275 21.96 16.95 -32.77
C ARG A 275 22.77 17.18 -31.50
N GLU A 276 22.20 17.79 -30.45
CA GLU A 276 22.86 17.94 -29.16
C GLU A 276 23.09 16.59 -28.46
N ARG A 277 22.14 15.67 -28.54
CA ARG A 277 22.29 14.30 -28.02
C ARG A 277 23.29 13.48 -28.83
N ASP A 278 23.25 13.59 -30.15
CA ASP A 278 24.21 12.95 -31.06
C ASP A 278 25.62 13.51 -30.85
N ALA A 279 25.75 14.83 -30.63
CA ALA A 279 27.00 15.47 -30.28
C ALA A 279 27.52 15.01 -28.90
N ALA A 280 26.64 14.84 -27.91
CA ALA A 280 27.01 14.30 -26.60
C ALA A 280 27.41 12.81 -26.64
N LEU A 281 26.90 12.05 -27.62
CA LEU A 281 27.27 10.66 -27.90
C LEU A 281 28.52 10.55 -28.78
N HIS A 282 28.85 11.60 -29.55
CA HIS A 282 30.12 11.77 -30.25
C HIS A 282 31.21 12.19 -29.26
N PHE A 283 31.67 11.23 -28.46
CA PHE A 283 32.93 11.39 -27.73
C PHE A 283 34.07 11.55 -28.75
N ASP A 284 34.91 12.58 -28.58
CA ASP A 284 36.15 12.78 -29.34
C ASP A 284 37.17 11.68 -28.97
N PHE A 285 36.87 10.44 -29.33
CA PHE A 285 37.88 9.39 -29.38
C PHE A 285 38.81 9.77 -30.53
N LYS A 286 39.96 10.37 -30.20
CA LYS A 286 41.07 10.56 -31.13
C LYS A 286 41.65 9.19 -31.50
N ALA A 287 40.88 8.41 -32.26
CA ALA A 287 41.42 7.30 -33.02
C ALA A 287 42.50 7.91 -33.90
N LYS A 288 43.75 7.51 -33.69
CA LYS A 288 44.79 7.78 -34.69
C LYS A 288 44.22 7.25 -36.02
N PRO A 289 44.06 8.08 -37.06
CA PRO A 289 43.66 7.57 -38.35
C PRO A 289 44.63 6.46 -38.70
N VAL A 290 44.10 5.31 -39.12
CA VAL A 290 44.93 4.20 -39.56
C VAL A 290 45.93 4.80 -40.53
N PRO A 291 47.26 4.69 -40.27
CA PRO A 291 48.25 5.34 -41.11
C PRO A 291 47.94 4.96 -42.55
N HIS A 292 47.80 5.96 -43.42
CA HIS A 292 47.60 5.75 -44.84
C HIS A 292 48.85 5.04 -45.36
N THR A 293 48.86 3.72 -45.29
CA THR A 293 49.85 2.91 -45.96
C THR A 293 49.65 3.21 -47.43
N ASN A 294 50.64 3.85 -48.04
CA ASN A 294 50.68 4.09 -49.47
C ASN A 294 50.35 2.76 -50.14
N THR A 295 49.15 2.66 -50.74
CA THR A 295 48.65 1.47 -51.42
C THR A 295 49.37 1.30 -52.77
N SER A 296 50.59 1.84 -52.91
CA SER A 296 51.54 1.33 -53.88
C SER A 296 51.79 -0.11 -53.47
N ALA A 297 51.43 -1.04 -54.34
CA ALA A 297 51.64 -2.47 -54.19
C ALA A 297 53.11 -2.75 -53.86
N ALA A 298 53.48 -2.69 -52.58
CA ALA A 298 54.77 -3.16 -52.13
C ALA A 298 54.75 -4.67 -52.40
N GLU A 299 55.58 -5.13 -53.33
CA GLU A 299 55.78 -6.55 -53.57
C GLU A 299 56.39 -7.16 -52.31
N VAL A 300 55.53 -7.59 -51.39
CA VAL A 300 55.93 -8.36 -50.23
C VAL A 300 56.45 -9.69 -50.76
N LYS A 301 57.78 -9.81 -50.84
CA LYS A 301 58.45 -11.06 -51.21
C LYS A 301 58.06 -12.13 -50.20
N LEU A 302 57.28 -13.10 -50.65
CA LEU A 302 56.86 -14.21 -49.81
C LEU A 302 58.07 -15.08 -49.46
N THR A 303 58.25 -15.39 -48.18
CA THR A 303 59.24 -16.37 -47.74
C THR A 303 58.87 -17.76 -48.28
N ALA A 304 59.87 -18.58 -48.65
CA ALA A 304 59.65 -19.95 -49.13
C ALA A 304 58.73 -20.78 -48.20
N ALA A 305 58.91 -20.66 -46.89
CA ALA A 305 58.06 -21.32 -45.90
C ALA A 305 56.58 -20.89 -45.98
N ALA A 306 56.31 -19.62 -46.28
CA ALA A 306 54.94 -19.12 -46.42
C ALA A 306 54.25 -19.70 -47.66
N ILE A 307 54.98 -19.79 -48.78
CA ILE A 307 54.50 -20.42 -50.03
C ILE A 307 54.17 -21.89 -49.78
N LEU A 308 55.08 -22.64 -49.14
CA LEU A 308 54.90 -24.06 -48.86
C LEU A 308 53.75 -24.33 -47.87
N ARG A 309 53.60 -23.50 -46.83
CA ARG A 309 52.47 -23.62 -45.88
C ARG A 309 51.13 -23.37 -46.55
N GLU A 310 51.03 -22.36 -47.40
CA GLU A 310 49.79 -22.07 -48.12
C GLU A 310 49.44 -23.17 -49.13
N ASP A 311 50.44 -23.72 -49.83
CA ASP A 311 50.22 -24.83 -50.75
C ASP A 311 49.80 -26.11 -50.01
N ALA A 312 50.44 -26.42 -48.89
CA ALA A 312 50.05 -27.55 -48.03
C ALA A 312 48.63 -27.40 -47.47
N LEU A 313 48.24 -26.19 -47.04
CA LEU A 313 46.87 -25.91 -46.61
C LEU A 313 45.86 -26.12 -47.73
N PHE A 314 46.21 -25.74 -48.95
CA PHE A 314 45.35 -25.95 -50.11
C PHE A 314 45.22 -27.43 -50.46
N LYS A 315 46.33 -28.18 -50.48
CA LYS A 315 46.30 -29.64 -50.68
C LYS A 315 45.43 -30.34 -49.64
N ARG A 316 45.57 -29.97 -48.37
CA ARG A 316 44.71 -30.49 -47.30
C ARG A 316 43.22 -30.18 -47.51
N LYS A 317 42.88 -28.99 -48.05
CA LYS A 317 41.50 -28.66 -48.42
C LYS A 317 41.00 -29.52 -49.58
N GLN A 318 41.82 -29.70 -50.62
CA GLN A 318 41.47 -30.58 -51.75
C GLN A 318 41.29 -32.02 -51.30
N GLU A 319 42.18 -32.54 -50.44
CA GLU A 319 42.06 -33.88 -49.87
C GLU A 319 40.78 -34.03 -49.05
N HIS A 320 40.40 -33.01 -48.28
CA HIS A 320 39.16 -33.00 -47.53
C HIS A 320 37.94 -32.98 -48.45
N GLU A 321 37.90 -32.09 -49.45
CA GLU A 321 36.82 -32.06 -50.45
C GLU A 321 36.74 -33.39 -51.22
N ALA A 322 37.87 -33.95 -51.63
CA ALA A 322 37.94 -35.26 -52.27
C ALA A 322 37.51 -36.40 -51.33
N ALA A 323 37.77 -36.28 -50.02
CA ALA A 323 37.29 -37.24 -49.03
C ALA A 323 35.77 -37.14 -48.85
N VAL A 324 35.20 -35.93 -48.84
CA VAL A 324 33.74 -35.71 -48.80
C VAL A 324 33.08 -36.26 -50.06
N ILE A 325 33.66 -36.03 -51.24
CA ILE A 325 33.17 -36.61 -52.51
C ILE A 325 33.26 -38.13 -52.46
N ARG A 326 34.38 -38.71 -52.00
CA ARG A 326 34.51 -40.17 -51.86
C ARG A 326 33.52 -40.77 -50.87
N ALA A 327 33.26 -40.08 -49.75
CA ALA A 327 32.25 -40.50 -48.78
C ALA A 327 30.85 -40.48 -49.41
N TYR A 328 30.54 -39.43 -50.18
CA TYR A 328 29.31 -39.35 -50.97
C TYR A 328 29.20 -40.49 -51.99
N GLU A 329 30.29 -40.82 -52.69
CA GLU A 329 30.34 -41.93 -53.65
C GLU A 329 30.18 -43.30 -52.99
N SER A 330 30.69 -43.49 -51.76
CA SER A 330 30.57 -44.76 -51.04
C SER A 330 29.22 -44.92 -50.34
N GLU A 331 28.69 -43.85 -49.76
CA GLU A 331 27.46 -43.87 -48.95
C GLU A 331 26.20 -43.53 -49.78
N LEU A 332 26.36 -42.99 -50.99
CA LEU A 332 25.30 -42.44 -51.85
C LEU A 332 24.39 -41.43 -51.13
N ARG A 333 24.90 -40.80 -50.07
CA ARG A 333 24.16 -39.91 -49.16
C ARG A 333 24.89 -38.57 -49.07
N ASP A 334 24.18 -37.46 -49.34
CA ASP A 334 24.76 -36.13 -49.24
C ASP A 334 24.73 -35.63 -47.78
N PRO A 335 25.89 -35.48 -47.10
CA PRO A 335 25.92 -34.90 -45.75
C PRO A 335 25.49 -33.42 -45.74
N LEU A 336 25.51 -32.73 -46.89
CA LEU A 336 25.11 -31.33 -47.00
C LEU A 336 23.61 -31.14 -46.81
N GLU A 337 22.77 -32.12 -47.13
CA GLU A 337 21.34 -32.05 -46.86
C GLU A 337 21.05 -31.92 -45.37
N PHE A 338 21.76 -32.67 -44.54
CA PHE A 338 21.65 -32.56 -43.09
C PHE A 338 22.08 -31.18 -42.59
N TYR A 339 23.20 -30.65 -43.08
CA TYR A 339 23.66 -29.31 -42.68
C TYR A 339 22.72 -28.20 -43.16
N ARG A 340 22.12 -28.33 -44.35
CA ARG A 340 21.09 -27.41 -44.83
C ARG A 340 19.84 -27.47 -43.97
N TRP A 341 19.37 -28.67 -43.62
CA TRP A 341 18.25 -28.86 -42.71
C TRP A 341 18.56 -28.24 -41.33
N GLN A 342 19.75 -28.50 -40.77
CA GLN A 342 20.17 -27.92 -39.49
C GLN A 342 20.21 -26.40 -39.54
N ALA A 343 20.76 -25.81 -40.61
CA ALA A 343 20.79 -24.37 -40.79
C ALA A 343 19.38 -23.77 -40.93
N ASN A 344 18.46 -24.47 -41.61
CA ASN A 344 17.07 -24.06 -41.73
C ASN A 344 16.34 -24.15 -40.38
N MET A 345 16.54 -25.21 -39.60
CA MET A 345 15.98 -25.34 -38.26
C MET A 345 16.50 -24.24 -37.33
N GLN A 346 17.81 -23.97 -37.33
CA GLN A 346 18.39 -22.87 -36.57
C GLN A 346 17.80 -21.51 -36.97
N GLN A 347 17.60 -21.26 -38.26
CA GLN A 347 16.95 -20.03 -38.73
C GLN A 347 15.50 -19.94 -38.27
N GLN A 348 14.74 -21.05 -38.32
CA GLN A 348 13.36 -21.09 -37.83
C GLN A 348 13.30 -20.85 -36.31
N ASP A 349 14.20 -21.45 -35.54
CA ASP A 349 14.31 -21.24 -34.09
C ASP A 349 14.66 -19.77 -33.77
N GLU A 350 15.60 -19.18 -34.52
CA GLU A 350 15.92 -17.75 -34.41
C GLU A 350 14.71 -16.86 -34.73
N GLU A 351 13.96 -17.18 -35.78
CA GLU A 351 12.74 -16.44 -36.14
C GLU A 351 11.65 -16.57 -35.07
N ASN A 352 11.43 -17.78 -34.54
CA ASN A 352 10.47 -18.05 -33.48
C ASN A 352 10.87 -17.28 -32.21
N TYR A 353 12.13 -17.32 -31.82
CA TYR A 353 12.64 -16.54 -30.70
C TYR A 353 12.42 -15.03 -30.90
N ARG A 354 12.70 -14.50 -32.11
CA ARG A 354 12.41 -13.08 -32.43
C ARG A 354 10.92 -12.76 -32.33
N ARG A 355 10.04 -13.64 -32.81
CA ARG A 355 8.58 -13.49 -32.67
C ARG A 355 8.18 -13.43 -31.21
N GLU A 356 8.66 -14.34 -30.36
CA GLU A 356 8.36 -14.34 -28.93
C GLU A 356 8.88 -13.10 -28.19
N VAL A 357 10.06 -12.60 -28.57
CA VAL A 357 10.59 -11.36 -27.98
C VAL A 357 9.70 -10.17 -28.34
N GLU A 358 9.23 -10.08 -29.59
CA GLU A 358 8.31 -9.02 -29.99
C GLU A 358 6.92 -9.18 -29.34
N THR A 359 6.37 -10.39 -29.19
CA THR A 359 5.10 -10.59 -28.48
C THR A 359 5.21 -10.15 -27.02
N ARG A 360 6.25 -10.59 -26.29
CA ARG A 360 6.51 -10.16 -24.90
C ARG A 360 6.67 -8.65 -24.79
N ARG A 361 7.33 -8.01 -25.76
CA ARG A 361 7.48 -6.56 -25.80
C ARG A 361 6.13 -5.85 -25.94
N LEU A 362 5.26 -6.32 -26.85
CA LEU A 362 3.93 -5.75 -27.03
C LEU A 362 3.05 -5.99 -25.80
N GLU A 363 3.10 -7.17 -25.19
CA GLU A 363 2.42 -7.50 -23.93
C GLU A 363 2.90 -6.62 -22.78
N MET A 364 4.20 -6.37 -22.66
CA MET A 364 4.75 -5.45 -21.67
C MET A 364 4.21 -4.02 -21.84
N VAL A 365 4.11 -3.53 -23.08
CA VAL A 365 3.54 -2.21 -23.36
C VAL A 365 2.03 -2.18 -23.05
N GLN A 366 1.28 -3.24 -23.38
CA GLN A 366 -0.13 -3.37 -22.98
C GLN A 366 -0.29 -3.35 -21.46
N ALA A 367 0.48 -4.17 -20.73
CA ALA A 367 0.43 -4.24 -19.27
C ALA A 367 0.79 -2.91 -18.60
N GLN A 368 1.77 -2.17 -19.14
CA GLN A 368 2.11 -0.83 -18.66
C GLN A 368 0.95 0.15 -18.86
N PHE A 369 0.27 0.10 -20.01
CA PHE A 369 -0.89 0.93 -20.28
C PHE A 369 -2.03 0.60 -19.31
N ASP A 370 -2.37 -0.67 -19.15
CA ASP A 370 -3.43 -1.14 -18.25
C ASP A 370 -3.14 -0.73 -16.79
N ALA A 371 -1.88 -0.84 -16.35
CA ALA A 371 -1.46 -0.41 -15.02
C ALA A 371 -1.61 1.10 -14.81
N MET A 372 -1.21 1.93 -15.79
CA MET A 372 -1.38 3.38 -15.72
C MET A 372 -2.85 3.78 -15.64
N GLU A 373 -3.71 3.06 -16.35
CA GLU A 373 -5.14 3.34 -16.34
C GLU A 373 -5.85 2.85 -15.08
N ALA A 374 -5.50 1.67 -14.57
CA ALA A 374 -5.97 1.19 -13.27
C ALA A 374 -5.58 2.16 -12.15
N ALA A 375 -4.36 2.69 -12.18
CA ALA A 375 -3.93 3.73 -11.23
C ALA A 375 -4.73 5.04 -11.38
N ARG A 376 -5.14 5.40 -12.60
CA ARG A 376 -6.01 6.56 -12.85
C ARG A 376 -7.42 6.32 -12.29
N GLN A 377 -7.98 5.13 -12.49
CA GLN A 377 -9.29 4.75 -11.96
C GLN A 377 -9.29 4.74 -10.43
N ALA A 378 -8.31 4.09 -9.80
CA ALA A 378 -8.17 4.10 -8.34
C ALA A 378 -8.09 5.53 -7.75
N LYS A 379 -7.48 6.48 -8.46
CA LYS A 379 -7.48 7.89 -8.04
C LYS A 379 -8.85 8.56 -8.13
N LEU A 380 -9.66 8.22 -9.16
CA LEU A 380 -11.02 8.71 -9.30
C LEU A 380 -11.93 8.12 -8.22
N GLU A 381 -11.86 6.82 -7.99
CA GLU A 381 -12.60 6.12 -6.93
C GLU A 381 -12.24 6.65 -5.54
N ASN A 382 -10.95 6.82 -5.24
CA ASN A 382 -10.50 7.42 -3.97
C ASN A 382 -11.03 8.84 -3.79
N ARG A 383 -11.15 9.62 -4.88
CA ARG A 383 -11.74 10.96 -4.85
C ARG A 383 -13.23 10.89 -4.54
N GLU A 384 -13.96 9.97 -5.14
CA GLU A 384 -15.39 9.75 -4.89
C GLU A 384 -15.62 9.32 -3.43
N VAL A 385 -14.88 8.32 -2.95
CA VAL A 385 -14.91 7.88 -1.54
C VAL A 385 -14.57 9.02 -0.58
N ALA A 386 -13.58 9.87 -0.90
CA ALA A 386 -13.25 11.03 -0.06
C ALA A 386 -14.39 12.06 -0.01
N ILE A 387 -15.10 12.26 -1.13
CA ILE A 387 -16.30 13.12 -1.17
C ILE A 387 -17.40 12.50 -0.31
N GLU A 388 -17.66 11.20 -0.44
CA GLU A 388 -18.64 10.48 0.39
C GLU A 388 -18.29 10.57 1.88
N MET A 389 -17.04 10.30 2.27
CA MET A 389 -16.56 10.47 3.64
C MET A 389 -16.74 11.90 4.14
N LYS A 390 -16.54 12.92 3.30
CA LYS A 390 -16.78 14.32 3.67
C LYS A 390 -18.27 14.59 3.90
N THR A 391 -19.15 14.01 3.09
CA THR A 391 -20.60 14.13 3.30
C THR A 391 -21.04 13.44 4.59
N GLN A 392 -20.55 12.22 4.85
CA GLN A 392 -20.82 11.47 6.10
C GLN A 392 -20.21 12.15 7.33
N ALA A 393 -19.03 12.76 7.22
CA ALA A 393 -18.42 13.51 8.31
C ALA A 393 -19.25 14.75 8.66
N LYS A 394 -19.85 15.42 7.65
CA LYS A 394 -20.77 16.53 7.89
C LYS A 394 -22.05 16.06 8.61
N THR A 395 -22.64 14.94 8.20
CA THR A 395 -23.84 14.42 8.88
C THR A 395 -23.52 14.03 10.32
N ARG A 396 -22.40 13.33 10.56
CA ARG A 396 -21.94 12.98 11.91
C ARG A 396 -21.54 14.17 12.77
N ALA A 397 -21.04 15.26 12.17
CA ALA A 397 -20.74 16.48 12.90
C ALA A 397 -22.03 17.13 13.44
N VAL A 398 -23.07 17.19 12.60
CA VAL A 398 -24.39 17.68 13.00
C VAL A 398 -25.01 16.81 14.10
N GLU A 399 -24.81 15.49 14.05
CA GLU A 399 -25.24 14.57 15.12
C GLU A 399 -24.48 14.83 16.43
N ARG A 400 -23.15 14.97 16.37
CA ARG A 400 -22.33 15.29 17.56
C ARG A 400 -22.68 16.63 18.19
N GLU A 401 -22.95 17.66 17.38
CA GLU A 401 -23.38 18.98 17.90
C GLU A 401 -24.70 18.85 18.69
N LYS A 402 -25.62 17.99 18.26
CA LYS A 402 -26.85 17.73 19.02
C LYS A 402 -26.56 17.02 20.34
N GLU A 403 -25.74 15.97 20.32
CA GLU A 403 -25.34 15.22 21.53
C GLU A 403 -24.58 16.09 22.54
N GLU A 404 -23.67 16.96 22.06
CA GLU A 404 -22.93 17.91 22.90
C GLU A 404 -23.86 18.92 23.56
N ASN A 405 -24.85 19.45 22.83
CA ASN A 405 -25.85 20.35 23.40
C ASN A 405 -26.65 19.67 24.52
N GLU A 406 -27.09 18.42 24.32
CA GLU A 406 -27.78 17.63 25.35
C GLU A 406 -26.89 17.35 26.58
N LEU A 407 -25.58 17.13 26.37
CA LEU A 407 -24.61 16.93 27.46
C LEU A 407 -24.35 18.20 28.25
N VAL A 408 -24.22 19.35 27.57
CA VAL A 408 -24.03 20.65 28.23
C VAL A 408 -25.21 20.97 29.14
N GLU A 409 -26.44 20.65 28.73
CA GLU A 409 -27.63 20.79 29.57
C GLU A 409 -27.55 19.91 30.83
N LYS A 410 -27.14 18.65 30.69
CA LYS A 410 -26.93 17.73 31.84
C LYS A 410 -25.84 18.21 32.80
N TYR A 411 -24.72 18.72 32.28
CA TYR A 411 -23.62 19.21 33.11
C TYR A 411 -23.95 20.49 33.86
N ARG A 412 -24.81 21.35 33.31
CA ARG A 412 -25.31 22.52 34.03
C ARG A 412 -26.01 22.10 35.32
N HIS A 413 -26.87 21.07 35.26
CA HIS A 413 -27.54 20.52 36.44
C HIS A 413 -26.56 19.91 37.45
N LEU A 414 -25.60 19.10 37.00
CA LEU A 414 -24.64 18.48 37.91
C LEU A 414 -23.72 19.50 38.62
N THR A 415 -23.38 20.59 37.93
CA THR A 415 -22.53 21.66 38.49
C THR A 415 -23.23 22.40 39.64
N GLU A 416 -24.56 22.50 39.60
CA GLU A 416 -25.36 23.04 40.70
C GLU A 416 -25.32 22.14 41.94
N ASP A 417 -25.28 20.83 41.75
CA ASP A 417 -25.21 19.84 42.84
C ASP A 417 -23.81 19.77 43.48
N VAL A 418 -22.75 19.80 42.67
CA VAL A 418 -21.36 19.75 43.18
C VAL A 418 -20.98 21.01 43.95
N LYS A 419 -21.53 22.19 43.60
CA LYS A 419 -21.38 23.41 44.42
C LYS A 419 -21.83 23.20 45.87
N ARG A 420 -22.81 22.33 46.13
CA ARG A 420 -23.32 22.05 47.49
C ARG A 420 -22.40 21.16 48.32
N VAL A 421 -21.61 20.30 47.67
CA VAL A 421 -20.72 19.33 48.34
C VAL A 421 -19.32 19.91 48.59
N ARG A 422 -18.87 20.83 47.72
CA ARG A 422 -17.52 21.42 47.78
C ARG A 422 -17.23 22.22 49.05
N ASP A 423 -18.24 22.71 49.75
CA ASP A 423 -18.05 23.56 50.92
C ASP A 423 -17.68 22.80 52.22
N THR A 424 -17.66 21.46 52.26
CA THR A 424 -17.55 20.72 53.55
C THR A 424 -16.45 19.65 53.70
N ALA A 425 -15.96 18.97 52.65
CA ALA A 425 -15.21 17.70 52.82
C ALA A 425 -13.64 17.70 52.84
N PRO A 426 -12.85 18.61 52.21
CA PRO A 426 -11.45 18.28 51.86
C PRO A 426 -10.33 18.68 52.84
N ARG A 427 -10.60 19.08 54.10
CA ARG A 427 -9.52 19.55 55.01
C ARG A 427 -8.90 18.47 55.91
N GLU A 428 -9.53 17.32 56.08
CA GLU A 428 -9.12 16.33 57.10
C GLU A 428 -8.20 15.21 56.56
N ALA A 429 -8.19 14.95 55.25
CA ALA A 429 -7.47 13.80 54.68
C ALA A 429 -5.98 14.04 54.35
N GLU A 430 -5.53 15.28 54.17
CA GLU A 430 -4.14 15.57 53.73
C GLU A 430 -3.07 15.49 54.84
N ALA A 431 -3.46 15.50 56.11
CA ALA A 431 -2.51 15.57 57.22
C ALA A 431 -1.81 14.23 57.54
N GLN A 432 -2.49 13.10 57.32
CA GLN A 432 -2.03 11.78 57.82
C GLN A 432 -0.98 11.11 56.92
N VAL A 433 -0.94 11.42 55.63
CA VAL A 433 -0.06 10.72 54.64
C VAL A 433 1.41 11.22 54.68
N ARG A 434 1.70 12.35 55.31
CA ARG A 434 3.05 12.95 55.28
C ARG A 434 4.03 12.36 56.30
N GLU A 435 3.57 11.78 57.41
CA GLU A 435 4.46 11.31 58.49
C GLU A 435 5.10 9.93 58.23
N GLU A 436 4.43 9.03 57.50
CA GLU A 436 4.93 7.66 57.30
C GLU A 436 6.13 7.58 56.33
N ASN A 437 6.21 8.48 55.34
CA ASN A 437 7.22 8.45 54.30
C ASN A 437 8.65 8.86 54.76
N ALA A 438 8.79 9.47 55.95
CA ALA A 438 10.09 9.93 56.45
C ALA A 438 10.95 8.80 57.05
N ARG A 439 10.32 7.79 57.67
CA ARG A 439 11.03 6.73 58.43
C ARG A 439 11.76 5.70 57.56
N GLN A 440 11.38 5.57 56.28
CA GLN A 440 11.93 4.53 55.40
C GLN A 440 13.26 4.92 54.73
N ARG A 441 13.69 6.18 54.80
CA ARG A 441 14.91 6.66 54.11
C ARG A 441 16.21 6.41 54.88
N ASP A 442 16.18 6.43 56.21
CA ASP A 442 17.41 6.43 57.01
C ASP A 442 18.07 5.04 57.11
N ALA A 443 17.30 3.96 56.99
CA ALA A 443 17.79 2.58 57.11
C ALA A 443 18.69 2.10 55.94
N LEU A 444 18.70 2.80 54.79
CA LEU A 444 19.39 2.35 53.57
C LEU A 444 20.84 2.84 53.44
N LEU A 445 21.26 3.84 54.23
CA LEU A 445 22.56 4.51 54.06
C LEU A 445 23.72 3.80 54.77
N GLU A 446 23.47 3.01 55.82
CA GLU A 446 24.52 2.38 56.63
C GLU A 446 25.15 1.13 55.98
N PHE A 447 24.46 0.47 55.05
CA PHE A 447 24.91 -0.78 54.43
C PHE A 447 26.03 -0.62 53.38
N LEU A 448 26.23 0.57 52.81
CA LEU A 448 27.12 0.79 51.67
C LEU A 448 28.59 1.12 52.02
N ALA A 449 28.92 1.33 53.30
CA ALA A 449 30.23 1.82 53.71
C ALA A 449 31.30 0.72 53.91
N THR A 450 30.92 -0.53 54.15
CA THR A 450 31.82 -1.60 54.64
C THR A 450 32.59 -2.37 53.55
N GLU A 451 32.17 -2.30 52.28
CA GLU A 451 32.73 -3.14 51.20
C GLU A 451 33.96 -2.55 50.48
N ARG A 452 34.31 -1.27 50.71
CA ARG A 452 35.39 -0.59 49.96
C ARG A 452 36.80 -0.88 50.43
N ASP A 453 37.00 -1.28 51.69
CA ASP A 453 38.34 -1.39 52.28
C ASP A 453 39.09 -2.69 51.94
N ARG A 454 38.42 -3.69 51.37
CA ARG A 454 38.99 -5.05 51.17
C ARG A 454 39.82 -5.22 49.89
N LYS A 455 39.74 -4.28 48.94
CA LYS A 455 40.29 -4.44 47.58
C LYS A 455 41.71 -3.86 47.39
N ALA A 456 42.18 -3.00 48.28
CA ALA A 456 43.44 -2.26 48.09
C ALA A 456 44.74 -3.05 48.36
N GLN A 457 44.68 -4.24 48.97
CA GLN A 457 45.87 -4.94 49.49
C GLN A 457 46.50 -5.98 48.53
N GLN A 458 45.88 -6.28 47.39
CA GLN A 458 46.33 -7.38 46.50
C GLN A 458 47.30 -6.97 45.37
N ASP A 459 47.30 -5.71 44.92
CA ASP A 459 48.03 -5.29 43.70
C ASP A 459 49.53 -4.97 43.90
N ALA A 460 50.08 -5.12 45.11
CA ALA A 460 51.46 -4.75 45.42
C ALA A 460 52.51 -5.86 45.14
N LYS A 461 52.10 -7.12 44.95
CA LYS A 461 53.03 -8.29 44.95
C LYS A 461 53.54 -8.73 43.56
N GLU A 462 52.96 -8.26 42.46
CA GLU A 462 53.24 -8.81 41.11
C GLU A 462 54.39 -8.16 40.32
N ARG A 463 54.98 -7.05 40.78
CA ARG A 463 55.94 -6.26 39.97
C ARG A 463 57.42 -6.64 40.07
N ALA A 464 57.81 -7.65 40.86
CA ALA A 464 59.22 -7.90 41.20
C ALA A 464 59.96 -8.98 40.36
N ALA A 465 59.31 -9.72 39.46
CA ALA A 465 59.86 -10.98 38.92
C ALA A 465 60.30 -10.97 37.44
N ARG A 466 60.47 -9.81 36.78
CA ARG A 466 60.54 -9.73 35.31
C ARG A 466 61.81 -9.18 34.66
N GLU A 467 62.90 -8.93 35.39
CA GLU A 467 64.02 -8.13 34.85
C GLU A 467 65.37 -8.84 34.55
N ASP A 468 65.55 -10.16 34.75
CA ASP A 468 66.91 -10.77 34.76
C ASP A 468 67.41 -11.61 33.54
N LEU A 469 66.66 -11.85 32.45
CA LEU A 469 67.06 -12.88 31.45
C LEU A 469 67.83 -12.37 30.21
N ILE A 470 68.03 -11.06 30.02
CA ILE A 470 68.61 -10.48 28.78
C ILE A 470 70.12 -10.18 28.95
N ARG A 471 70.90 -11.21 29.26
CA ARG A 471 72.37 -11.16 29.23
C ARG A 471 72.93 -12.54 28.90
N GLN A 472 72.93 -12.96 27.65
CA GLN A 472 73.95 -13.94 27.20
C GLN A 472 73.94 -14.13 25.69
N ILE A 473 75.16 -14.05 25.15
CA ILE A 473 75.62 -14.78 23.96
C ILE A 473 75.33 -14.07 22.63
N ARG A 474 76.01 -12.92 22.50
CA ARG A 474 76.82 -12.58 21.33
C ARG A 474 78.11 -13.44 21.34
N ALA A 475 78.60 -13.84 20.15
CA ALA A 475 79.95 -14.31 19.74
C ALA A 475 79.91 -15.70 19.03
N LEU A 476 80.61 -16.05 17.93
CA LEU A 476 81.58 -15.43 17.00
C LEU A 476 81.89 -16.47 15.86
N ASP A 477 82.47 -15.99 14.73
CA ASP A 477 83.51 -16.59 13.84
C ASP A 477 83.24 -17.91 13.04
N LYS A 478 83.85 -18.26 11.87
CA LYS A 478 84.73 -17.69 10.80
C LYS A 478 84.86 -18.69 9.60
N VAL A 479 85.47 -18.24 8.49
CA VAL A 479 85.58 -18.72 7.06
C VAL A 479 86.74 -19.72 6.75
N HIS A 480 86.86 -20.32 5.52
CA HIS A 480 88.11 -20.44 4.67
C HIS A 480 87.88 -20.96 3.19
N ARG A 481 88.89 -20.82 2.28
CA ARG A 481 88.93 -20.93 0.77
C ARG A 481 89.93 -22.00 0.21
N GLU A 482 89.93 -22.32 -1.11
CA GLU A 482 90.86 -23.24 -1.87
C GLU A 482 91.36 -22.70 -3.26
N HIS A 483 92.39 -23.31 -3.92
CA HIS A 483 93.12 -22.86 -5.17
C HIS A 483 93.57 -24.03 -6.14
N VAL A 484 93.87 -23.79 -7.45
CA VAL A 484 94.20 -24.78 -8.56
C VAL A 484 95.33 -24.30 -9.56
N ALA A 485 95.97 -25.15 -10.43
CA ALA A 485 96.94 -24.84 -11.56
C ALA A 485 96.95 -25.85 -12.80
N VAL A 486 97.60 -25.53 -13.97
CA VAL A 486 97.42 -26.02 -15.42
C VAL A 486 98.73 -26.47 -16.23
N PHE A 487 98.65 -27.16 -17.43
CA PHE A 487 99.67 -27.96 -18.26
C PHE A 487 99.86 -27.61 -19.81
N ASP A 488 100.88 -28.17 -20.56
CA ASP A 488 101.47 -27.75 -21.92
C ASP A 488 101.59 -28.86 -23.06
N PRO A 489 101.51 -28.59 -24.40
CA PRO A 489 101.21 -29.59 -25.47
C PRO A 489 102.28 -29.85 -26.57
N THR A 490 103.54 -30.06 -26.20
CA THR A 490 104.55 -30.69 -27.10
C THR A 490 104.94 -32.09 -26.68
N GLU A 491 104.34 -32.58 -25.60
CA GLU A 491 104.42 -33.98 -25.18
C GLU A 491 103.20 -34.74 -25.72
N THR A 492 103.43 -35.86 -26.39
CA THR A 492 102.42 -36.91 -26.47
C THR A 492 102.22 -37.44 -25.05
N ALA A 493 100.98 -37.63 -24.61
CA ALA A 493 100.64 -37.92 -23.22
C ALA A 493 101.16 -39.29 -22.69
N GLN A 494 101.84 -40.09 -23.54
CA GLN A 494 102.44 -41.39 -23.19
C GLN A 494 101.47 -42.27 -22.40
N LEU A 495 100.21 -42.33 -22.84
CA LEU A 495 99.14 -43.10 -22.19
C LEU A 495 99.10 -44.55 -22.69
N GLY A 496 100.00 -44.92 -23.62
CA GLY A 496 100.14 -46.29 -24.11
C GLY A 496 99.04 -46.71 -25.08
N LEU A 497 98.36 -45.75 -25.72
CA LEU A 497 97.34 -46.04 -26.73
C LEU A 497 97.99 -46.30 -28.10
N LEU A 498 97.59 -47.37 -28.78
CA LEU A 498 98.20 -47.89 -30.02
C LEU A 498 98.19 -46.94 -31.24
N GLU A 499 97.64 -45.73 -31.13
CA GLU A 499 97.50 -44.74 -32.20
C GLU A 499 98.01 -43.33 -31.83
N GLU A 500 98.99 -43.21 -30.93
CA GLU A 500 99.64 -41.91 -30.63
C GLU A 500 100.56 -41.49 -31.80
N MET A 501 100.10 -40.56 -32.63
CA MET A 501 100.93 -39.89 -33.65
C MET A 501 101.40 -38.53 -33.13
N SER A 502 102.67 -38.19 -33.40
CA SER A 502 103.17 -36.86 -33.07
C SER A 502 102.39 -35.78 -33.83
N LEU A 503 102.33 -34.57 -33.28
CA LEU A 503 101.65 -33.43 -33.93
C LEU A 503 102.16 -33.15 -35.36
N ALA A 504 103.38 -33.61 -35.66
CA ALA A 504 104.00 -33.47 -36.97
C ALA A 504 103.51 -34.52 -38.00
N GLU A 505 103.42 -35.81 -37.65
CA GLU A 505 102.99 -36.88 -38.59
C GLU A 505 101.52 -36.74 -39.02
N LEU A 506 100.72 -36.19 -38.11
CA LEU A 506 99.35 -35.78 -38.40
C LEU A 506 99.28 -34.82 -39.61
N ARG A 507 100.28 -33.96 -39.82
CA ARG A 507 100.25 -32.92 -40.87
C ARG A 507 100.33 -33.47 -42.30
N GLU A 508 101.07 -34.55 -42.56
CA GLU A 508 101.17 -35.13 -43.92
C GLU A 508 99.94 -35.95 -44.30
N ARG A 509 99.40 -36.74 -43.37
CA ARG A 509 98.11 -37.44 -43.59
C ARG A 509 96.96 -36.46 -43.84
N LEU A 510 97.01 -35.29 -43.20
CA LEU A 510 96.07 -34.20 -43.46
C LEU A 510 96.16 -33.67 -44.91
N ARG A 511 97.35 -33.69 -45.54
CA ARG A 511 97.53 -33.17 -46.90
C ARG A 511 96.84 -34.03 -47.97
N VAL A 512 97.06 -35.35 -47.98
CA VAL A 512 96.40 -36.27 -48.94
C VAL A 512 94.88 -36.24 -48.74
N ARG A 513 94.45 -36.31 -47.48
CA ARG A 513 93.03 -36.18 -47.12
C ARG A 513 92.45 -34.85 -47.61
N SER A 514 93.22 -33.76 -47.63
CA SER A 514 92.75 -32.45 -48.12
C SER A 514 92.45 -32.43 -49.63
N GLU A 515 93.09 -33.27 -50.44
CA GLU A 515 92.85 -33.32 -51.88
C GLU A 515 91.59 -34.14 -52.22
N ASP A 516 91.41 -35.28 -51.55
CA ASP A 516 90.17 -36.06 -51.63
C ASP A 516 88.98 -35.25 -51.11
N GLN A 517 89.19 -34.48 -50.05
CA GLN A 517 88.21 -33.53 -49.52
C GLN A 517 87.79 -32.52 -50.59
N LYS A 518 88.73 -31.94 -51.36
CA LYS A 518 88.42 -30.96 -52.44
C LYS A 518 87.56 -31.56 -53.55
N ARG A 519 87.88 -32.77 -54.03
CA ARG A 519 87.09 -33.44 -55.09
C ARG A 519 85.67 -33.77 -54.63
N TRP A 520 85.56 -34.26 -53.40
CA TRP A 520 84.27 -34.49 -52.77
C TRP A 520 83.48 -33.19 -52.61
N GLU A 521 84.15 -32.09 -52.22
CA GLU A 521 83.54 -30.76 -52.12
C GLU A 521 83.01 -30.25 -53.45
N GLU A 522 83.73 -30.43 -54.57
CA GLU A 522 83.31 -30.00 -55.90
C GLU A 522 82.06 -30.76 -56.37
N SER A 523 82.06 -32.10 -56.28
CA SER A 523 80.89 -32.91 -56.62
C SER A 523 79.68 -32.58 -55.72
N ARG A 524 79.96 -32.27 -54.44
CA ARG A 524 78.94 -31.82 -53.50
C ARG A 524 78.41 -30.42 -53.86
N ARG A 525 79.23 -29.51 -54.39
CA ARG A 525 78.79 -28.18 -54.85
C ARG A 525 77.85 -28.29 -56.06
N ASP A 526 78.14 -29.14 -57.03
CA ASP A 526 77.30 -29.31 -58.22
C ASP A 526 75.93 -29.90 -57.89
N THR A 527 75.88 -30.92 -57.02
CA THR A 527 74.61 -31.46 -56.50
C THR A 527 73.82 -30.41 -55.71
N ILE A 528 74.51 -29.57 -54.92
CA ILE A 528 73.85 -28.46 -54.21
C ILE A 528 73.30 -27.40 -55.19
N LEU A 529 73.98 -27.13 -56.30
CA LEU A 529 73.53 -26.13 -57.29
C LEU A 529 72.30 -26.61 -58.06
N THR A 530 72.29 -27.86 -58.53
CA THR A 530 71.15 -28.49 -59.21
C THR A 530 69.93 -28.55 -58.28
N ASP A 531 70.09 -29.06 -57.06
CA ASP A 531 69.05 -29.04 -56.03
C ASP A 531 68.49 -27.64 -55.76
N LYS A 532 69.34 -26.60 -55.76
CA LYS A 532 68.90 -25.21 -55.55
C LYS A 532 68.07 -24.70 -56.73
N GLN A 533 68.47 -25.02 -57.95
CA GLN A 533 67.73 -24.66 -59.17
C GLN A 533 66.35 -25.31 -59.19
N GLU A 534 66.26 -26.61 -58.96
CA GLU A 534 64.98 -27.35 -58.87
C GLU A 534 64.09 -26.79 -57.77
N LYS A 535 64.61 -26.61 -56.55
CA LYS A 535 63.86 -26.02 -55.44
C LYS A 535 63.34 -24.61 -55.76
N SER A 536 64.12 -23.81 -56.49
CA SER A 536 63.69 -22.47 -56.89
C SER A 536 62.56 -22.48 -57.93
N ALA A 537 62.61 -23.39 -58.91
CA ALA A 537 61.56 -23.57 -59.91
C ALA A 537 60.26 -24.03 -59.25
N ASP A 538 60.34 -25.05 -58.39
CA ASP A 538 59.21 -25.55 -57.60
C ASP A 538 58.54 -24.46 -56.73
N LEU A 539 59.36 -23.60 -56.11
CA LEU A 539 58.85 -22.51 -55.29
C LEU A 539 58.15 -21.44 -56.12
N LEU A 540 58.64 -21.14 -57.33
CA LEU A 540 58.02 -20.20 -58.25
C LEU A 540 56.64 -20.71 -58.73
N ASP A 541 56.53 -21.98 -59.09
CA ASP A 541 55.27 -22.59 -59.53
C ASP A 541 54.21 -22.60 -58.42
N LYS A 542 54.62 -22.94 -57.19
CA LYS A 542 53.75 -22.87 -56.02
C LYS A 542 53.35 -21.42 -55.70
N ALA A 543 54.26 -20.46 -55.86
CA ALA A 543 53.98 -19.04 -55.62
C ALA A 543 52.98 -18.47 -56.63
N THR A 544 53.14 -18.77 -57.93
CA THR A 544 52.21 -18.30 -58.98
C THR A 544 50.83 -18.91 -58.81
N SER A 545 50.76 -20.20 -58.49
CA SER A 545 49.51 -20.91 -58.18
C SER A 545 48.81 -20.33 -56.94
N ALA A 546 49.57 -20.08 -55.86
CA ALA A 546 49.06 -19.43 -54.66
C ALA A 546 48.54 -18.00 -54.95
N ALA A 547 49.27 -17.20 -55.72
CA ALA A 547 48.85 -15.85 -56.09
C ALA A 547 47.53 -15.85 -56.88
N ARG A 548 47.35 -16.79 -57.83
CA ARG A 548 46.10 -16.96 -58.57
C ARG A 548 44.94 -17.30 -57.62
N ARG A 549 45.14 -18.24 -56.69
CA ARG A 549 44.14 -18.63 -55.69
C ARG A 549 43.77 -17.46 -54.78
N ARG A 550 44.73 -16.66 -54.31
CA ARG A 550 44.46 -15.47 -53.49
C ARG A 550 43.60 -14.44 -54.21
N ARG A 551 43.87 -14.17 -55.49
CA ARG A 551 43.03 -13.23 -56.27
C ARG A 551 41.60 -13.75 -56.41
N ALA A 552 41.44 -15.04 -56.73
CA ALA A 552 40.14 -15.68 -56.82
C ALA A 552 39.37 -15.63 -55.48
N THR A 553 40.00 -16.04 -54.37
CA THR A 553 39.37 -16.00 -53.04
C THR A 553 39.09 -14.58 -52.58
N ALA A 554 39.98 -13.61 -52.84
CA ALA A 554 39.73 -12.21 -52.52
C ALA A 554 38.49 -11.66 -53.24
N SER A 555 38.36 -11.96 -54.54
CA SER A 555 37.20 -11.55 -55.34
C SER A 555 35.89 -12.20 -54.85
N ALA A 556 35.91 -13.52 -54.59
CA ALA A 556 34.76 -14.25 -54.07
C ALA A 556 34.37 -13.77 -52.67
N ASN A 557 35.33 -13.55 -51.78
CA ASN A 557 35.11 -13.03 -50.44
C ASN A 557 34.61 -11.57 -50.46
N ALA A 558 35.04 -10.74 -51.42
CA ALA A 558 34.51 -9.40 -51.60
C ALA A 558 33.03 -9.45 -52.02
N ALA A 559 32.69 -10.30 -53.00
CA ALA A 559 31.31 -10.50 -53.44
C ALA A 559 30.41 -11.12 -52.35
N ALA A 560 30.91 -12.08 -51.58
CA ALA A 560 30.17 -12.67 -50.46
C ALA A 560 29.92 -11.65 -49.34
N ARG A 561 30.91 -10.80 -49.03
CA ARG A 561 30.76 -9.72 -48.04
C ARG A 561 29.75 -8.66 -48.47
N SER A 562 29.75 -8.25 -49.74
CA SER A 562 28.77 -7.29 -50.25
C SER A 562 27.35 -7.87 -50.21
N LYS A 563 27.16 -9.12 -50.64
CA LYS A 563 25.87 -9.83 -50.54
C LYS A 563 25.39 -9.96 -49.09
N LYS A 564 26.25 -10.39 -48.16
CA LYS A 564 25.90 -10.51 -46.74
C LYS A 564 25.52 -9.16 -46.14
N LYS A 565 26.24 -8.09 -46.47
CA LYS A 565 25.92 -6.73 -46.01
C LYS A 565 24.56 -6.27 -46.56
N ALA A 566 24.27 -6.51 -47.83
CA ALA A 566 22.98 -6.17 -48.44
C ALA A 566 21.82 -6.96 -47.81
N LEU A 567 21.98 -8.27 -47.60
CA LEU A 567 20.97 -9.11 -46.94
C LEU A 567 20.74 -8.70 -45.48
N ALA A 568 21.80 -8.38 -44.74
CA ALA A 568 21.68 -7.89 -43.37
C ALA A 568 20.93 -6.55 -43.31
N ALA A 569 21.24 -5.61 -44.22
CA ALA A 569 20.53 -4.35 -44.32
C ALA A 569 19.04 -4.55 -44.66
N ALA A 570 18.73 -5.44 -45.62
CA ALA A 570 17.36 -5.77 -45.97
C ALA A 570 16.58 -6.38 -44.77
N ARG A 571 17.19 -7.33 -44.04
CA ARG A 571 16.58 -7.93 -42.83
C ARG A 571 16.29 -6.89 -41.76
N VAL A 572 17.21 -5.96 -41.50
CA VAL A 572 16.99 -4.89 -40.51
C VAL A 572 15.84 -3.97 -40.94
N MET A 573 15.75 -3.63 -42.22
CA MET A 573 14.64 -2.81 -42.73
C MET A 573 13.29 -3.52 -42.61
N GLU A 574 13.25 -4.83 -42.89
CA GLU A 574 12.05 -5.66 -42.73
C GLU A 574 11.62 -5.76 -41.26
N GLU A 575 12.56 -6.00 -40.34
CA GLU A 575 12.31 -6.00 -38.89
C GLU A 575 11.78 -4.65 -38.39
N GLN A 576 12.30 -3.54 -38.91
CA GLN A 576 11.78 -2.21 -38.57
C GLN A 576 10.35 -2.00 -39.12
N ALA A 577 10.06 -2.47 -40.33
CA ALA A 577 8.74 -2.36 -40.93
C ALA A 577 7.69 -3.19 -40.14
N THR A 578 8.02 -4.43 -39.78
CA THR A 578 7.14 -5.28 -38.95
C THR A 578 6.93 -4.69 -37.56
N ARG A 579 7.99 -4.17 -36.92
CA ARG A 579 7.86 -3.44 -35.64
C ARG A 579 6.93 -2.23 -35.74
N ARG A 580 7.05 -1.43 -36.80
CA ARG A 580 6.17 -0.27 -37.02
C ARG A 580 4.72 -0.73 -37.19
N LYS A 581 4.48 -1.77 -37.98
CA LYS A 581 3.14 -2.35 -38.17
C LYS A 581 2.54 -2.83 -36.84
N ASN A 582 3.28 -3.64 -36.08
CA ASN A 582 2.82 -4.17 -34.79
C ASN A 582 2.54 -3.06 -33.77
N ASN A 583 3.37 -2.01 -33.75
CA ASN A 583 3.14 -0.85 -32.87
C ASN A 583 1.87 -0.07 -33.26
N LEU A 584 1.58 0.06 -34.56
CA LEU A 584 0.34 0.69 -35.04
C LEU A 584 -0.88 -0.13 -34.63
N GLU A 585 -0.85 -1.45 -34.85
CA GLU A 585 -1.92 -2.37 -34.45
C GLU A 585 -2.17 -2.32 -32.93
N LEU A 586 -1.10 -2.28 -32.14
CA LEU A 586 -1.19 -2.10 -30.69
C LEU A 586 -1.84 -0.76 -30.32
N ALA A 587 -1.40 0.34 -30.93
CA ALA A 587 -1.95 1.67 -30.65
C ALA A 587 -3.45 1.74 -30.99
N GLU A 588 -3.88 1.13 -32.10
CA GLU A 588 -5.30 1.03 -32.44
C GLU A 588 -6.09 0.21 -31.40
N LYS A 589 -5.54 -0.92 -30.94
CA LYS A 589 -6.16 -1.74 -29.89
C LYS A 589 -6.33 -0.95 -28.59
N LEU A 590 -5.29 -0.25 -28.13
CA LEU A 590 -5.34 0.56 -26.90
C LEU A 590 -6.33 1.73 -27.04
N LYS A 591 -6.43 2.34 -28.22
CA LYS A 591 -7.41 3.39 -28.49
C LYS A 591 -8.84 2.86 -28.39
N ARG A 592 -9.14 1.71 -29.01
CA ARG A 592 -10.47 1.07 -28.91
C ARG A 592 -10.85 0.76 -27.46
N GLN A 593 -9.95 0.17 -26.68
CA GLN A 593 -10.20 -0.13 -25.26
C GLN A 593 -10.47 1.13 -24.42
N ARG A 594 -9.79 2.24 -24.73
CA ARG A 594 -10.03 3.53 -24.09
C ARG A 594 -11.41 4.08 -24.47
N ASP A 595 -11.74 4.08 -25.76
CA ASP A 595 -13.00 4.60 -26.29
C ASP A 595 -14.21 3.80 -25.72
N GLU A 596 -14.12 2.46 -25.71
CA GLU A 596 -15.15 1.58 -25.13
C GLU A 596 -15.41 1.89 -23.65
N ARG A 597 -14.36 2.08 -22.85
CA ARG A 597 -14.51 2.42 -21.43
C ARG A 597 -15.06 3.83 -21.23
N THR A 598 -14.64 4.81 -22.03
CA THR A 598 -15.23 6.15 -21.95
C THR A 598 -16.73 6.10 -22.22
N GLN A 599 -17.16 5.34 -23.24
CA GLN A 599 -18.57 5.13 -23.54
C GLN A 599 -19.31 4.44 -22.38
N GLN A 600 -18.70 3.44 -21.71
CA GLN A 600 -19.28 2.82 -20.52
C GLN A 600 -19.46 3.81 -19.37
N THR A 601 -18.45 4.64 -19.10
CA THR A 601 -18.54 5.66 -18.03
C THR A 601 -19.58 6.74 -18.33
N GLU A 602 -19.71 7.15 -19.59
CA GLU A 602 -20.72 8.11 -20.02
C GLU A 602 -22.14 7.53 -19.89
N LYS A 603 -22.33 6.26 -20.24
CA LYS A 603 -23.60 5.55 -20.04
C LYS A 603 -23.98 5.49 -18.56
N LEU A 604 -23.08 5.03 -17.69
CA LEU A 604 -23.33 4.98 -16.24
C LEU A 604 -23.65 6.37 -15.67
N ARG A 605 -22.95 7.41 -16.15
CA ARG A 605 -23.24 8.78 -15.76
C ARG A 605 -24.66 9.20 -16.17
N SER A 606 -25.04 8.96 -17.43
CA SER A 606 -26.39 9.28 -17.91
C SER A 606 -27.49 8.54 -17.12
N GLU A 607 -27.28 7.26 -16.80
CA GLU A 607 -28.18 6.48 -15.96
C GLU A 607 -28.27 7.04 -14.53
N SER A 608 -27.15 7.48 -13.95
CA SER A 608 -27.15 8.10 -12.63
C SER A 608 -27.94 9.42 -12.62
N GLU A 609 -27.80 10.24 -13.66
CA GLU A 609 -28.51 11.51 -13.83
C GLU A 609 -30.02 11.25 -14.00
N GLU A 610 -30.42 10.24 -14.77
CA GLU A 610 -31.81 9.78 -14.88
C GLU A 610 -32.39 9.29 -13.54
N LEU A 611 -31.63 8.51 -12.77
CA LEU A 611 -32.08 8.07 -11.45
C LEU A 611 -32.24 9.24 -10.47
N THR A 612 -31.34 10.21 -10.49
CA THR A 612 -31.46 11.40 -9.63
C THR A 612 -32.67 12.25 -9.99
N THR A 613 -32.96 12.42 -11.28
CA THR A 613 -34.15 13.15 -11.74
C THR A 613 -35.43 12.42 -11.34
N ARG A 614 -35.51 11.10 -11.53
CA ARG A 614 -36.64 10.27 -11.05
C ARG A 614 -36.85 10.39 -9.53
N ARG A 615 -35.77 10.37 -8.73
CA ARG A 615 -35.86 10.57 -7.27
C ARG A 615 -36.37 11.96 -6.89
N ARG A 616 -35.95 13.01 -7.61
CA ARG A 616 -36.44 14.38 -7.37
C ARG A 616 -37.94 14.51 -7.65
N PHE A 617 -38.44 13.89 -8.71
CA PHE A 617 -39.88 13.87 -9.02
C PHE A 617 -40.70 13.16 -7.94
N LEU A 618 -40.23 12.01 -7.41
CA LEU A 618 -40.90 11.29 -6.33
C LEU A 618 -40.86 12.05 -4.99
N GLY A 619 -39.76 12.73 -4.68
CA GLY A 619 -39.64 13.55 -3.47
C GLY A 619 -40.55 14.78 -3.48
N ALA A 620 -40.69 15.44 -4.64
CA ALA A 620 -41.62 16.56 -4.79
C ALA A 620 -43.09 16.13 -4.59
N ALA A 621 -43.46 14.94 -5.07
CA ALA A 621 -44.82 14.40 -4.86
C ALA A 621 -45.12 14.09 -3.39
N LYS A 622 -44.12 13.64 -2.61
CA LYS A 622 -44.28 13.35 -1.18
C LYS A 622 -44.50 14.62 -0.36
N ASN A 623 -43.74 15.68 -0.62
CA ASN A 623 -43.89 16.96 0.09
C ASN A 623 -45.27 17.59 -0.18
N MET A 624 -45.76 17.52 -1.41
CA MET A 624 -47.10 18.00 -1.78
C MET A 624 -48.23 17.22 -1.05
N LEU A 625 -48.04 15.93 -0.77
CA LEU A 625 -49.01 15.12 -0.02
C LEU A 625 -49.00 15.47 1.48
N GLU A 626 -47.84 15.74 2.05
CA GLU A 626 -47.69 16.12 3.46
C GLU A 626 -48.31 17.50 3.74
N GLU A 627 -48.13 18.47 2.84
CA GLU A 627 -48.77 19.80 2.94
C GLU A 627 -50.32 19.69 2.93
N ASN A 628 -50.87 18.91 2.00
CA ASN A 628 -52.31 18.66 1.94
C ASN A 628 -52.85 17.96 3.20
N HIS A 629 -52.06 17.10 3.84
CA HIS A 629 -52.43 16.44 5.09
C HIS A 629 -52.49 17.42 6.27
N PHE A 630 -51.52 18.32 6.39
CA PHE A 630 -51.51 19.35 7.43
C PHE A 630 -52.66 20.34 7.31
N ASP A 631 -53.02 20.72 6.09
CA ASP A 631 -54.15 21.63 5.85
C ASP A 631 -55.49 20.97 6.20
N GLN A 632 -55.66 19.68 5.90
CA GLN A 632 -56.85 18.93 6.31
C GLN A 632 -56.98 18.82 7.84
N LEU A 633 -55.87 18.66 8.56
CA LEU A 633 -55.85 18.65 10.03
C LEU A 633 -56.26 20.01 10.62
N LYS A 634 -55.76 21.13 10.06
CA LYS A 634 -56.19 22.48 10.47
C LYS A 634 -57.69 22.69 10.27
N CYS A 635 -58.23 22.34 9.10
CA CYS A 635 -59.67 22.40 8.84
C CYS A 635 -60.48 21.45 9.75
N GLY A 636 -59.88 20.34 10.21
CA GLY A 636 -60.47 19.46 11.22
C GLY A 636 -60.62 20.14 12.59
N PHE A 637 -59.57 20.80 13.06
CA PHE A 637 -59.59 21.55 14.32
C PHE A 637 -60.59 22.70 14.31
N GLU A 638 -60.68 23.46 13.21
CA GLU A 638 -61.65 24.54 13.07
C GLU A 638 -63.11 24.04 13.13
N ARG A 639 -63.40 22.90 12.49
CA ARG A 639 -64.72 22.26 12.57
C ARG A 639 -65.06 21.81 13.99
N GLN A 640 -64.10 21.27 14.72
CA GLN A 640 -64.29 20.84 16.11
C GLN A 640 -64.55 22.03 17.04
N ALA A 641 -63.83 23.14 16.87
CA ALA A 641 -64.04 24.37 17.63
C ALA A 641 -65.44 24.95 17.38
N LYS A 642 -65.87 25.01 16.10
CA LYS A 642 -67.21 25.50 15.73
C LYS A 642 -68.33 24.62 16.27
N ASN A 643 -68.16 23.31 16.24
CA ASN A 643 -69.14 22.38 16.81
C ASN A 643 -69.27 22.55 18.33
N ARG A 644 -68.17 22.71 19.07
CA ARG A 644 -68.21 22.99 20.52
C ARG A 644 -68.92 24.30 20.86
N GLN A 645 -68.75 25.33 20.03
CA GLN A 645 -69.40 26.61 20.23
C GLN A 645 -70.91 26.51 19.98
N ASN A 646 -71.31 25.78 18.94
CA ASN A 646 -72.73 25.53 18.64
C ASN A 646 -73.40 24.67 19.72
N THR A 647 -72.73 23.63 20.24
CA THR A 647 -73.30 22.79 21.31
C THR A 647 -73.56 23.61 22.57
N HIS A 648 -72.63 24.49 22.97
CA HIS A 648 -72.83 25.38 24.12
C HIS A 648 -73.98 26.38 23.92
N GLN A 649 -74.17 26.90 22.71
CA GLN A 649 -75.31 27.78 22.41
C GLN A 649 -76.65 27.03 22.45
N VAL A 650 -76.70 25.79 21.97
CA VAL A 650 -77.90 24.95 22.05
C VAL A 650 -78.20 24.61 23.51
N GLU A 651 -77.19 24.22 24.30
CA GLU A 651 -77.33 23.96 25.73
C GLU A 651 -77.87 25.18 26.50
N SER A 652 -77.37 26.39 26.22
CA SER A 652 -77.89 27.61 26.86
C SER A 652 -79.35 27.90 26.50
N ILE A 653 -79.73 27.72 25.23
CA ILE A 653 -81.12 27.91 24.79
C ILE A 653 -82.05 26.86 25.43
N THR A 654 -81.60 25.61 25.54
CA THR A 654 -82.40 24.56 26.21
C THR A 654 -82.60 24.84 27.70
N MET A 655 -81.58 25.34 28.40
CA MET A 655 -81.67 25.74 29.81
C MET A 655 -82.66 26.90 30.02
N GLU A 656 -82.67 27.90 29.14
CA GLU A 656 -83.66 28.99 29.21
C GLU A 656 -85.09 28.51 28.94
N ASN A 657 -85.28 27.62 27.97
CA ASN A 657 -86.60 27.06 27.66
C ASN A 657 -87.17 26.22 28.82
N VAL A 658 -86.32 25.45 29.51
CA VAL A 658 -86.72 24.68 30.71
C VAL A 658 -87.16 25.63 31.83
N ARG A 659 -86.41 26.71 32.10
CA ARG A 659 -86.81 27.73 33.08
C ARG A 659 -88.13 28.41 32.74
N ALA A 660 -88.34 28.73 31.46
CA ALA A 660 -89.61 29.32 31.00
C ALA A 660 -90.80 28.35 31.18
N GLN A 661 -90.58 27.05 30.97
CA GLN A 661 -91.60 26.02 31.17
C GLN A 661 -91.95 25.82 32.65
N GLU A 662 -90.96 25.84 33.55
CA GLU A 662 -91.19 25.82 35.01
C GLU A 662 -92.00 27.03 35.49
N HIS A 663 -91.70 28.23 34.97
CA HIS A 663 -92.48 29.43 35.29
C HIS A 663 -93.94 29.33 34.85
N ARG A 664 -94.21 28.76 33.67
CA ARG A 664 -95.58 28.52 33.18
C ARG A 664 -96.33 27.49 34.04
N MET A 665 -95.69 26.37 34.37
CA MET A 665 -96.26 25.34 35.24
C MET A 665 -96.62 25.89 36.64
N ASN A 666 -95.75 26.73 37.21
CA ASN A 666 -96.00 27.38 38.50
C ASN A 666 -97.14 28.40 38.44
N ALA A 667 -97.32 29.11 37.32
CA ALA A 667 -98.45 30.01 37.11
C ALA A 667 -99.78 29.24 37.01
N ASP A 668 -99.81 28.15 36.23
CA ASP A 668 -100.98 27.28 36.06
C ASP A 668 -101.39 26.62 37.38
N TYR A 669 -100.42 26.17 38.19
CA TYR A 669 -100.69 25.61 39.52
C TYR A 669 -101.36 26.64 40.45
N ARG A 670 -100.89 27.88 40.45
CA ARG A 670 -101.49 28.98 41.22
C ARG A 670 -102.89 29.35 40.74
N GLU A 671 -103.17 29.20 39.44
CA GLU A 671 -104.50 29.45 38.89
C GLU A 671 -105.50 28.35 39.26
N ARG A 672 -105.07 27.07 39.23
CA ARG A 672 -105.89 25.93 39.69
C ARG A 672 -106.26 26.05 41.16
N GLN A 673 -105.31 26.44 42.01
CA GLN A 673 -105.54 26.73 43.44
C GLN A 673 -106.59 27.84 43.65
N ARG A 674 -106.55 28.91 42.84
CA ARG A 674 -107.57 29.99 42.89
C ARG A 674 -108.95 29.50 42.47
N ARG A 675 -109.06 28.68 41.42
CA ARG A 675 -110.35 28.14 40.95
C ARG A 675 -110.97 27.18 41.98
N ALA A 676 -110.19 26.28 42.56
CA ALA A 676 -110.66 25.38 43.62
C ALA A 676 -111.25 26.17 44.81
N LYS A 677 -110.59 27.23 45.26
CA LYS A 677 -111.07 28.09 46.34
C LYS A 677 -112.36 28.84 45.98
N GLN A 678 -112.50 29.28 44.73
CA GLN A 678 -113.74 29.91 44.25
C GLN A 678 -114.92 28.94 44.20
N ASP A 679 -114.67 27.66 43.89
CA ASP A 679 -115.73 26.65 43.84
C ASP A 679 -116.17 26.23 45.25
N GLU A 680 -115.24 26.09 46.20
CA GLU A 680 -115.56 25.92 47.63
C GLU A 680 -116.43 27.07 48.18
N ASP A 681 -116.13 28.32 47.83
CA ASP A 681 -116.93 29.48 48.25
C ASP A 681 -118.33 29.50 47.62
N LYS A 682 -118.49 29.03 46.37
CA LYS A 682 -119.81 28.90 45.72
C LYS A 682 -120.65 27.81 46.38
N GLU A 683 -120.05 26.67 46.72
CA GLU A 683 -120.75 25.59 47.41
C GLU A 683 -121.25 26.04 48.78
N ARG A 684 -120.39 26.73 49.56
CA ARG A 684 -120.77 27.33 50.85
C ARG A 684 -121.94 28.32 50.72
N ASN A 685 -121.92 29.16 49.69
CA ASN A 685 -123.02 30.10 49.43
C ASN A 685 -124.32 29.41 49.01
N SER A 686 -124.24 28.31 48.25
CA SER A 686 -125.42 27.53 47.84
C SER A 686 -126.13 26.86 49.02
N LEU A 687 -125.37 26.37 50.00
CA LEU A 687 -125.90 25.82 51.25
C LEU A 687 -126.60 26.90 52.08
N TYR A 688 -126.01 28.10 52.16
CA TYR A 688 -126.60 29.24 52.87
C TYR A 688 -127.91 29.73 52.22
N ALA A 689 -128.00 29.68 50.88
CA ALA A 689 -129.20 30.04 50.14
C ALA A 689 -130.35 29.04 50.36
N ARG A 690 -130.06 27.73 50.35
CA ARG A 690 -131.05 26.67 50.64
C ARG A 690 -131.63 26.80 52.05
N ALA A 691 -130.79 27.00 53.06
CA ALA A 691 -131.23 27.20 54.44
C ALA A 691 -132.16 28.43 54.60
N LYS A 692 -131.94 29.48 53.80
CA LYS A 692 -132.75 30.71 53.80
C LYS A 692 -134.12 30.51 53.11
N GLU A 693 -134.21 29.67 52.10
CA GLU A 693 -135.47 29.35 51.42
C GLU A 693 -136.37 28.42 52.25
N ASP A 694 -135.80 27.46 52.97
CA ASP A 694 -136.55 26.58 53.87
C ASP A 694 -137.17 27.34 55.05
N ALA A 695 -136.46 28.33 55.59
CA ALA A 695 -137.00 29.23 56.63
C ALA A 695 -138.17 30.09 56.11
N ARG A 696 -138.15 30.46 54.82
CA ARG A 696 -139.24 31.23 54.18
C ARG A 696 -140.47 30.38 53.89
N ARG A 697 -140.33 29.08 53.64
CA ARG A 697 -141.46 28.16 53.43
C ARG A 697 -142.25 27.93 54.71
N ARG A 698 -141.56 27.67 55.84
CA ARG A 698 -142.23 27.47 57.14
C ARG A 698 -143.06 28.68 57.57
N ASN A 699 -142.53 29.90 57.42
CA ASN A 699 -143.28 31.11 57.76
C ASN A 699 -144.52 31.34 56.87
N ARG A 700 -144.53 30.87 55.63
CA ARG A 700 -145.72 30.99 54.74
C ARG A 700 -146.83 30.02 55.12
N GLU A 701 -146.47 28.81 55.54
CA GLU A 701 -147.43 27.80 55.98
C GLU A 701 -148.12 28.23 57.28
N GLU A 702 -147.39 28.85 58.21
CA GLU A 702 -147.95 29.44 59.44
C GLU A 702 -148.93 30.60 59.16
N ASP A 703 -148.59 31.51 58.23
CA ASP A 703 -149.46 32.64 57.84
C ASP A 703 -150.76 32.20 57.14
N GLU A 704 -150.74 31.09 56.38
CA GLU A 704 -151.93 30.57 55.69
C GLU A 704 -152.93 29.93 56.66
N THR A 705 -152.45 29.23 57.70
CA THR A 705 -153.32 28.65 58.73
C THR A 705 -154.05 29.70 59.56
N LEU A 706 -153.37 30.80 59.92
CA LEU A 706 -153.95 31.94 60.63
C LEU A 706 -155.02 32.67 59.80
N ARG A 707 -154.81 32.80 58.48
CA ARG A 707 -155.77 33.44 57.57
C ARG A 707 -157.03 32.61 57.33
N ALA A 708 -156.96 31.28 57.43
CA ALA A 708 -158.13 30.40 57.30
C ALA A 708 -159.08 30.53 58.51
N LEU A 709 -158.53 30.64 59.72
CA LEU A 709 -159.29 30.78 60.97
C LEU A 709 -160.10 32.09 60.99
N VAL A 710 -159.51 33.19 60.55
CA VAL A 710 -160.15 34.52 60.51
C VAL A 710 -161.31 34.59 59.50
N ARG A 711 -161.21 33.93 58.34
CA ARG A 711 -162.29 33.92 57.33
C ARG A 711 -163.53 33.19 57.83
N HIS A 712 -163.37 32.13 58.60
CA HIS A 712 -164.48 31.35 59.15
C HIS A 712 -165.29 32.15 60.20
N GLU A 713 -164.61 32.94 61.04
CA GLU A 713 -165.27 33.85 62.00
C GLU A 713 -166.05 34.97 61.31
N GLN A 714 -165.49 35.57 60.25
CA GLN A 714 -166.14 36.66 59.51
C GLN A 714 -167.43 36.21 58.82
N GLN A 715 -167.49 34.97 58.31
CA GLN A 715 -168.70 34.41 57.69
C GLN A 715 -169.81 34.17 58.71
N ARG A 716 -169.49 33.70 59.93
CA ARG A 716 -170.46 33.58 61.03
C ARG A 716 -171.06 34.93 61.42
N PHE A 717 -170.24 35.98 61.50
CA PHE A 717 -170.69 37.31 61.89
C PHE A 717 -171.59 37.97 60.83
N ALA A 718 -171.27 37.81 59.54
CA ALA A 718 -172.08 38.35 58.44
C ALA A 718 -173.48 37.70 58.38
N HIS A 719 -173.56 36.38 58.60
CA HIS A 719 -174.84 35.66 58.63
C HIS A 719 -175.75 36.15 59.76
N ALA A 720 -175.21 36.29 60.99
CA ALA A 720 -175.96 36.80 62.14
C ALA A 720 -176.51 38.22 61.92
N ARG A 721 -175.72 39.08 61.27
CA ARG A 721 -176.12 40.47 60.98
C ARG A 721 -177.26 40.57 59.97
N GLY A 722 -177.28 39.72 58.94
CA GLY A 722 -178.36 39.70 57.94
C GLY A 722 -179.71 39.29 58.53
N THR A 723 -179.73 38.27 59.39
CA THR A 723 -180.95 37.80 60.08
C THR A 723 -181.57 38.86 61.01
N LEU A 724 -180.75 39.68 61.67
CA LEU A 724 -181.24 40.73 62.56
C LEU A 724 -181.84 41.92 61.79
N GLN A 725 -181.25 42.28 60.64
CA GLN A 725 -181.73 43.40 59.82
C GLN A 725 -183.08 43.11 59.14
N ALA A 726 -183.36 41.85 58.79
CA ALA A 726 -184.64 41.45 58.22
C ALA A 726 -185.82 41.50 59.22
N ARG A 727 -185.54 41.42 60.53
CA ARG A 727 -186.57 41.28 61.57
C ARG A 727 -187.28 42.59 61.93
N ASN A 728 -186.63 43.74 61.72
CA ASN A 728 -187.22 45.05 62.00
C ASN A 728 -186.63 46.13 61.07
N MET A 729 -187.24 46.27 59.89
CA MET A 729 -186.74 47.17 58.85
C MET A 729 -186.81 48.66 59.24
N TYR A 730 -187.77 49.05 60.08
CA TYR A 730 -187.92 50.45 60.49
C TYR A 730 -186.75 50.93 61.35
N ALA A 731 -186.32 50.13 62.33
CA ALA A 731 -185.16 50.46 63.17
C ALA A 731 -183.87 50.53 62.35
N THR A 732 -183.72 49.66 61.35
CA THR A 732 -182.53 49.54 60.50
C THR A 732 -182.30 50.80 59.66
N ASN A 733 -183.37 51.42 59.13
CA ASN A 733 -183.26 52.63 58.33
C ASN A 733 -182.80 53.84 59.16
N GLN A 734 -183.20 53.91 60.43
CA GLN A 734 -182.76 54.97 61.33
C GLN A 734 -181.27 54.84 61.67
N THR A 735 -180.77 53.61 61.86
CA THR A 735 -179.35 53.38 62.16
C THR A 735 -178.45 53.66 60.95
N GLN A 736 -178.89 53.30 59.74
CA GLN A 736 -178.14 53.59 58.53
C GLN A 736 -177.99 55.10 58.30
N ASN A 737 -179.04 55.88 58.55
CA ASN A 737 -178.99 57.34 58.45
C ASN A 737 -177.98 57.98 59.41
N MET A 738 -177.88 57.46 60.65
CA MET A 738 -176.84 57.90 61.60
C MET A 738 -175.44 57.49 61.16
N THR A 739 -175.30 56.30 60.59
CA THR A 739 -173.99 55.79 60.13
C THR A 739 -173.48 56.55 58.91
N THR A 740 -174.36 57.01 58.02
CA THR A 740 -173.99 57.84 56.87
C THR A 740 -173.52 59.24 57.28
N GLN A 741 -174.12 59.82 58.33
CA GLN A 741 -173.65 61.11 58.87
C GLN A 741 -172.26 60.99 59.51
N ALA A 742 -171.97 59.88 60.20
CA ALA A 742 -170.65 59.65 60.79
C ALA A 742 -169.53 59.47 59.74
N ARG A 743 -169.82 58.80 58.61
CA ARG A 743 -168.81 58.58 57.56
C ARG A 743 -168.45 59.86 56.79
N LEU A 744 -169.42 60.76 56.57
CA LEU A 744 -169.16 62.06 55.92
C LEU A 744 -168.20 62.95 56.71
N LEU A 745 -168.17 62.83 58.05
CA LEU A 745 -167.22 63.57 58.89
C LEU A 745 -165.80 62.97 58.88
N SER A 746 -165.66 61.67 58.66
CA SER A 746 -164.36 61.00 58.69
C SER A 746 -163.52 61.20 57.43
N ALA A 747 -164.15 61.44 56.28
CA ALA A 747 -163.47 61.57 54.98
C ALA A 747 -162.75 62.91 54.75
N THR A 748 -162.84 63.89 55.67
CA THR A 748 -162.28 65.23 55.48
C THR A 748 -160.93 65.47 56.19
N ARG A 749 -160.36 64.49 56.91
CA ARG A 749 -159.29 64.75 57.90
C ARG A 749 -157.87 64.23 57.58
N THR A 750 -157.44 64.08 56.32
CA THR A 750 -156.04 63.66 56.06
C THR A 750 -155.35 64.41 54.89
N LYS A 751 -154.40 65.28 55.28
CA LYS A 751 -153.39 66.03 54.49
C LYS A 751 -152.05 66.01 55.29
N LEU A 752 -150.88 66.03 54.59
CA LEU A 752 -149.49 66.44 55.01
C LEU A 752 -148.64 65.42 55.85
N GLN A 753 -147.33 65.10 55.65
CA GLN A 753 -146.07 65.78 55.20
C GLN A 753 -144.89 64.79 54.79
N PRO A 754 -143.69 65.26 54.30
CA PRO A 754 -142.63 64.54 53.52
C PRO A 754 -141.23 64.38 54.19
N LYS A 755 -140.22 63.70 53.55
CA LYS A 755 -138.73 63.90 53.74
C LYS A 755 -137.77 63.10 52.78
N ILE A 756 -136.98 63.85 51.98
CA ILE A 756 -135.48 63.89 51.79
C ILE A 756 -134.67 62.68 51.22
N SER A 757 -133.80 62.96 50.21
CA SER A 757 -132.76 62.08 49.63
C SER A 757 -131.34 62.71 49.64
N ILE A 758 -130.29 61.93 49.90
CA ILE A 758 -128.87 62.36 49.85
C ILE A 758 -128.06 61.42 48.92
N LYS A 759 -127.22 62.01 48.05
CA LYS A 759 -126.21 61.39 47.14
C LYS A 759 -124.79 61.54 47.72
N ASN A 760 -123.85 60.65 47.36
CA ASN A 760 -122.41 60.94 47.20
C ASN A 760 -121.63 59.82 46.44
N PRO A 761 -120.40 60.07 45.91
CA PRO A 761 -120.06 59.81 44.50
C PRO A 761 -118.79 58.96 44.21
N ARG A 762 -118.52 58.72 42.92
CA ARG A 762 -117.38 58.01 42.29
C ARG A 762 -116.07 58.86 42.22
N ARG A 763 -114.90 58.20 42.12
CA ARG A 763 -113.59 58.83 41.85
C ARG A 763 -112.77 58.00 40.85
N ASN A 764 -112.33 58.65 39.75
CA ASN A 764 -111.31 58.19 38.78
C ASN A 764 -109.92 58.63 39.25
N GLN A 765 -108.85 57.96 38.77
CA GLN A 765 -107.64 58.60 38.21
C GLN A 765 -106.66 57.55 37.66
N ASP A 766 -106.39 57.67 36.35
CA ASP A 766 -105.20 57.19 35.63
C ASP A 766 -104.33 58.42 35.34
N GLU A 767 -103.01 58.31 35.51
CA GLU A 767 -101.93 58.75 34.59
C GLU A 767 -100.55 58.56 35.26
N GLN A 768 -99.53 58.34 34.40
CA GLN A 768 -98.11 57.96 34.56
C GLN A 768 -97.27 58.87 35.53
N PRO A 769 -95.91 58.73 35.78
CA PRO A 769 -94.84 58.09 34.97
C PRO A 769 -93.55 57.52 35.67
N GLN A 770 -92.65 57.00 34.82
CA GLN A 770 -91.15 56.92 34.85
C GLN A 770 -90.32 56.08 35.88
N VAL A 771 -89.51 55.19 35.28
CA VAL A 771 -88.07 54.87 35.50
C VAL A 771 -87.59 54.39 36.88
N THR A 772 -87.28 53.09 36.98
CA THR A 772 -85.92 52.54 37.22
C THR A 772 -85.91 51.04 36.95
#